data_AF-A0A0R1DYD9-F1
#
_entry.id   AF-A0A0R1DYD9-F1
#
_cell.length_a   1.000
_cell.length_b   1.000
_cell.length_c   1.000
_cell.angle_alpha   90.00
_cell.angle_beta   90.00
_cell.angle_gamma   90.00
#
_symmetry.space_group_name_H-M   'P 1'
#
loop_
_entity.id
_entity.type
_entity.pdbx_description
1 polymer ?
#
loop_
_entity_poly.entity_id
_entity_poly.type
_entity_poly.pdbx_seq_one_letter_code
_entity_poly.pdbx_strand_id
1 'polypeptide(L)'
;MAPTITDNCEFECATVEATTTSAITIGESDYFDSSAIGGSSDNFEESNELHLNGQQDQDVQQEEQQQQQMPWEAPGKQGLYDPQNEHEACGVGFIVAIDGKRSHKILRDAQTLSERMNHRGACACDNDTGDGAGVLASIPHGLYFKALAKQGQTLPELGDYATGIFYLDEAQHAAAEKEFDDLAKSLGLEVIAWRTVPSNQSAIGVVARKSEPLSRQVFVRRPAGSDEKAFERQVFVLRKRASHELIKPGRRFYICSLSDRTVVYKGLFTSDQLWDYYTDLKDPEFETYLALVHTRFSTNTFPSWERAHPLRVLAHNGEINTLRGNVNLMKAREGVMQSDLFGDQLKKLYPVVEPNLSDSGSFDCVLEFLTMASDRSLPESVMTMVPEAWQNDKTMPQEKRDFYQWAACVMEPWDGPALISFTDGRYIGAVLDRNGLRPSRFYVTKENVLVMASEVGVYDVDPSQVTLKSRLKPGRMLLVDTKEKKLIQDIELKAKIAKSRPHSEWLQQKMITLDEIRNANVLNTPPVDELAKLPASQRGIFDPRLSLFGYTTETVNMLLIPMFKNKKEALGSMGNDAPLACLSNFQPIPYEYFKQLFAQVTNPPIDPFREKVVMSMQCPLGPEANLLQPSAQQVHRIWLTNPILSIPDTQLLKRNTHRGWRTKVLDITFQYNEGVQGYIDAIDRVCREGYAAAQAGYQLLVVSDRGAGVDGKVAVSALLALGALHHHLIETLQRMKVGIVVETAEAREVHHICVLLGYGADAICPYLAFELAQALRDDGVIGPEVNDKQIYAAYAQAIDTGIAKVMAKMGISTLQSYKSAQIFEAVGLGSDLVTKCFRGTQSRIGGVTLEILAKEGLQRYQLTYGKATPDTRILRNPGQYHWRHGGEAHINEPSSIGSLQEAAVNKNLDAFEAFKKTTLDSVKKCALRGQLEFVTDRQSIDISEVEPASEIVKRFATGAMSFGSISLEAHQTLSITMNRIGGKSNTGEGGEDSDRYLNQDPNHSRRSAIKQVASGRFGVTASYLANADDLQIKMAQGAKPGEGGELPGYKVTKDIAKTRKSVPGVGLISPPPHHDIYSIEDLAELIYDLKCSNPNARISVKLVSEVGVGVVASGVAKGKAEHIVISGHDGGTGASSWTGIKNAGLPWELGVAETHQVLVLNNLRSR
;
A
#
# COMPACT_ATOMS: atom_id res chain seq x y z
N MET A 1 25.99 31.94 10.15
CA MET A 1 25.67 32.19 11.57
C MET A 1 24.17 32.02 11.71
N ALA A 2 23.72 30.92 12.29
CA ALA A 2 22.30 30.63 12.52
C ALA A 2 22.04 30.77 14.03
N PRO A 3 20.99 31.48 14.47
CA PRO A 3 20.67 31.57 15.89
C PRO A 3 19.84 30.36 16.34
N THR A 4 20.31 29.76 17.42
CA THR A 4 19.60 28.90 18.36
C THR A 4 18.41 29.63 18.96
N ILE A 5 17.21 29.03 18.92
CA ILE A 5 16.07 29.42 19.76
C ILE A 5 15.63 28.18 20.54
N THR A 6 15.81 28.28 21.85
CA THR A 6 15.26 27.42 22.90
C THR A 6 13.96 28.06 23.39
N ASP A 7 12.83 27.35 23.32
CA ASP A 7 11.59 27.79 23.97
C ASP A 7 11.09 26.70 24.92
N ASN A 8 11.28 26.97 26.21
CA ASN A 8 10.50 26.45 27.32
C ASN A 8 9.33 27.43 27.54
N CYS A 9 8.09 26.93 27.59
CA CYS A 9 6.98 27.65 28.22
C CYS A 9 6.10 26.63 28.95
N GLU A 10 6.14 26.71 30.28
CA GLU A 10 5.25 26.05 31.22
C GLU A 10 3.90 26.80 31.21
N PHE A 11 2.79 26.06 31.19
CA PHE A 11 1.46 26.61 31.45
C PHE A 11 0.94 26.03 32.76
N GLU A 12 0.72 26.91 33.74
CA GLU A 12 0.00 26.63 34.99
C GLU A 12 -1.49 26.42 34.70
N CYS A 13 -2.06 25.33 35.22
CA CYS A 13 -3.49 25.06 35.20
C CYS A 13 -4.07 25.27 36.61
N ALA A 14 -5.01 26.20 36.73
CA ALA A 14 -5.80 26.41 37.94
C ALA A 14 -7.06 25.54 37.92
N THR A 15 -7.25 24.76 38.98
CA THR A 15 -8.43 23.93 39.29
C THR A 15 -9.64 24.76 39.70
N VAL A 16 -10.83 24.36 39.26
CA VAL A 16 -12.11 24.76 39.89
C VAL A 16 -13.03 23.54 40.01
N GLU A 17 -13.54 23.36 41.23
CA GLU A 17 -14.38 22.24 41.70
C GLU A 17 -15.84 22.28 41.20
N ALA A 18 -16.44 21.09 41.22
CA ALA A 18 -17.82 20.78 40.84
C ALA A 18 -18.87 21.18 41.89
N THR A 19 -20.13 21.33 41.45
CA THR A 19 -21.32 21.12 42.29
C THR A 19 -22.48 20.52 41.48
N THR A 20 -23.27 19.69 42.18
CA THR A 20 -24.26 18.68 41.76
C THR A 20 -25.73 19.15 41.77
N THR A 21 -26.61 18.23 41.34
CA THR A 21 -28.10 18.08 41.52
C THR A 21 -28.95 18.54 40.32
N SER A 22 -30.02 17.84 39.86
CA SER A 22 -30.96 16.91 40.48
C SER A 22 -31.71 16.04 39.43
N ALA A 23 -32.34 14.96 39.92
CA ALA A 23 -33.08 13.90 39.22
C ALA A 23 -34.54 14.25 38.85
N ILE A 24 -35.20 13.39 38.05
CA ILE A 24 -36.62 12.95 38.21
C ILE A 24 -36.85 11.63 37.42
N THR A 25 -37.67 10.78 38.04
CA THR A 25 -38.01 9.37 37.79
C THR A 25 -39.30 9.18 36.95
N ILE A 26 -39.71 7.91 36.79
CA ILE A 26 -41.02 7.29 36.44
C ILE A 26 -40.92 6.53 35.08
N GLY A 27 -41.27 5.25 34.93
CA GLY A 27 -41.94 4.27 35.77
C GLY A 27 -42.81 3.33 34.92
N GLU A 28 -42.42 2.05 34.89
CA GLU A 28 -43.22 0.80 34.84
C GLU A 28 -44.26 0.43 33.75
N SER A 29 -44.32 -0.91 33.58
CA SER A 29 -45.46 -1.79 33.25
C SER A 29 -45.72 -2.08 31.76
N ASP A 30 -46.15 -3.27 31.32
CA ASP A 30 -46.07 -4.66 31.78
C ASP A 30 -46.80 -5.52 30.70
N TYR A 31 -46.35 -6.78 30.54
CA TYR A 31 -47.15 -7.98 30.25
C TYR A 31 -47.85 -8.33 28.89
N PHE A 32 -47.73 -9.66 28.64
CA PHE A 32 -48.49 -10.63 27.83
C PHE A 32 -48.37 -10.62 26.29
N ASP A 33 -48.43 -11.72 25.53
CA ASP A 33 -48.10 -13.18 25.57
C ASP A 33 -48.91 -13.81 24.41
N SER A 34 -48.34 -14.88 23.84
CA SER A 34 -49.01 -16.03 23.23
C SER A 34 -49.58 -16.02 21.80
N SER A 35 -49.06 -17.01 21.05
CA SER A 35 -49.73 -18.00 20.17
C SER A 35 -50.28 -17.53 18.81
N ALA A 36 -49.75 -17.99 17.68
CA ALA A 36 -49.79 -19.32 17.05
C ALA A 36 -51.06 -19.59 16.21
N ILE A 37 -50.85 -20.02 14.95
CA ILE A 37 -51.66 -20.83 13.99
C ILE A 37 -50.95 -20.62 12.63
N GLY A 38 -50.57 -21.59 11.79
CA GLY A 38 -50.88 -23.01 11.67
C GLY A 38 -51.43 -23.33 10.27
N GLY A 39 -50.62 -24.02 9.44
CA GLY A 39 -51.02 -24.79 8.24
C GLY A 39 -50.96 -24.06 6.88
N SER A 40 -50.69 -24.65 5.71
CA SER A 40 -50.01 -25.86 5.18
C SER A 40 -50.62 -26.14 3.79
N SER A 41 -49.81 -26.67 2.85
CA SER A 41 -50.15 -27.45 1.62
C SER A 41 -50.93 -26.73 0.49
N ASP A 42 -50.76 -26.97 -0.82
CA ASP A 42 -49.90 -27.86 -1.62
C ASP A 42 -49.99 -27.48 -3.12
N ASN A 43 -48.87 -27.71 -3.83
CA ASN A 43 -48.65 -28.28 -5.19
C ASN A 43 -49.44 -27.87 -6.46
N PHE A 44 -48.67 -27.82 -7.57
CA PHE A 44 -48.88 -28.28 -8.97
C PHE A 44 -48.04 -27.34 -9.88
N GLU A 45 -47.22 -27.71 -10.87
CA GLU A 45 -46.67 -28.95 -11.45
C GLU A 45 -45.67 -28.49 -12.55
N GLU A 46 -44.83 -29.40 -13.00
CA GLU A 46 -43.69 -29.22 -13.92
C GLU A 46 -44.07 -28.91 -15.38
N SER A 47 -43.16 -28.26 -16.12
CA SER A 47 -42.60 -28.79 -17.39
C SER A 47 -41.71 -27.78 -18.14
N ASN A 48 -40.45 -28.16 -18.35
CA ASN A 48 -39.63 -27.98 -19.56
C ASN A 48 -38.14 -27.78 -19.22
N GLU A 49 -37.48 -28.87 -18.82
CA GLU A 49 -36.05 -29.07 -19.05
C GLU A 49 -35.85 -29.75 -20.40
N LEU A 50 -34.96 -29.19 -21.22
CA LEU A 50 -34.01 -29.89 -22.11
C LEU A 50 -33.44 -28.88 -23.11
N HIS A 51 -32.40 -28.14 -22.71
CA HIS A 51 -31.30 -27.65 -23.59
C HIS A 51 -30.34 -26.67 -22.87
N LEU A 52 -29.75 -27.03 -21.71
CA LEU A 52 -28.73 -26.18 -21.05
C LEU A 52 -27.60 -26.94 -20.31
N ASN A 53 -27.21 -28.16 -20.72
CA ASN A 53 -26.15 -28.92 -20.03
C ASN A 53 -24.72 -28.65 -20.54
N GLY A 54 -24.38 -27.39 -20.84
CA GLY A 54 -23.04 -27.01 -21.28
C GLY A 54 -22.41 -25.80 -20.56
N GLN A 55 -23.18 -25.09 -19.75
CA GLN A 55 -22.73 -23.92 -18.98
C GLN A 55 -22.73 -24.16 -17.46
N GLN A 56 -23.47 -25.16 -16.97
CA GLN A 56 -23.47 -25.51 -15.54
C GLN A 56 -22.15 -26.12 -15.05
N ASP A 57 -21.37 -26.79 -15.89
CA ASP A 57 -20.10 -27.38 -15.45
C ASP A 57 -18.98 -26.33 -15.22
N GLN A 58 -19.12 -25.10 -15.73
CA GLN A 58 -18.17 -24.01 -15.44
C GLN A 58 -18.61 -23.16 -14.23
N ASP A 59 -19.91 -22.99 -14.02
CA ASP A 59 -20.43 -22.33 -12.81
C ASP A 59 -20.29 -23.21 -11.57
N VAL A 60 -20.40 -24.55 -11.70
CA VAL A 60 -20.12 -25.49 -10.60
C VAL A 60 -18.63 -25.51 -10.23
N GLN A 61 -17.70 -25.29 -11.18
CA GLN A 61 -16.27 -25.14 -10.85
C GLN A 61 -15.93 -23.80 -10.20
N GLN A 62 -16.73 -22.74 -10.42
CA GLN A 62 -16.59 -21.47 -9.69
C GLN A 62 -17.28 -21.52 -8.31
N GLU A 63 -18.38 -22.26 -8.16
CA GLU A 63 -19.00 -22.53 -6.86
C GLU A 63 -18.17 -23.50 -5.99
N GLU A 64 -17.48 -24.47 -6.59
CA GLU A 64 -16.52 -25.33 -5.86
C GLU A 64 -15.28 -24.56 -5.36
N GLN A 65 -14.92 -23.44 -5.98
CA GLN A 65 -13.90 -22.53 -5.44
C GLN A 65 -14.44 -21.54 -4.38
N GLN A 66 -15.76 -21.43 -4.22
CA GLN A 66 -16.40 -20.66 -3.13
C GLN A 66 -16.64 -21.49 -1.86
N GLN A 67 -16.38 -22.80 -1.85
CA GLN A 67 -16.43 -23.62 -0.65
C GLN A 67 -15.03 -23.93 -0.10
N GLN A 68 -14.49 -23.05 0.75
CA GLN A 68 -13.38 -23.44 1.63
C GLN A 68 -13.05 -22.46 2.75
N GLN A 69 -14.02 -21.64 3.16
CA GLN A 69 -13.77 -20.64 4.18
C GLN A 69 -13.97 -21.21 5.58
N MET A 70 -13.01 -20.93 6.46
CA MET A 70 -13.13 -21.30 7.85
C MET A 70 -14.25 -20.47 8.51
N PRO A 71 -15.06 -21.03 9.42
CA PRO A 71 -16.14 -20.31 10.11
C PRO A 71 -15.74 -19.01 10.84
N TRP A 72 -14.45 -18.80 11.12
CA TRP A 72 -13.89 -17.61 11.80
C TRP A 72 -13.03 -16.71 10.88
N GLU A 73 -12.90 -17.06 9.60
CA GLU A 73 -12.28 -16.16 8.62
C GLU A 73 -13.23 -15.00 8.32
N ALA A 74 -12.67 -13.83 7.97
CA ALA A 74 -13.46 -12.71 7.46
C ALA A 74 -14.34 -13.18 6.28
N PRO A 75 -15.50 -12.57 6.00
CA PRO A 75 -16.37 -13.02 4.93
C PRO A 75 -15.61 -13.17 3.61
N GLY A 76 -16.00 -14.17 2.84
CA GLY A 76 -15.43 -14.41 1.52
C GLY A 76 -15.58 -13.18 0.64
N LYS A 77 -14.77 -13.15 -0.41
CA LYS A 77 -14.92 -12.15 -1.45
C LYS A 77 -16.38 -12.16 -1.93
N GLN A 78 -17.05 -11.02 -1.79
CA GLN A 78 -18.45 -10.85 -2.18
C GLN A 78 -18.65 -9.45 -2.75
N GLY A 79 -19.27 -9.35 -3.94
CA GLY A 79 -19.34 -8.09 -4.66
C GLY A 79 -17.95 -7.48 -4.88
N LEU A 80 -17.76 -6.22 -4.46
CA LEU A 80 -16.49 -5.50 -4.52
C LEU A 80 -15.64 -5.62 -3.24
N TYR A 81 -16.16 -6.24 -2.18
CA TYR A 81 -15.40 -6.50 -0.96
C TYR A 81 -14.45 -7.70 -1.18
N ASP A 82 -13.19 -7.51 -0.79
CA ASP A 82 -12.14 -8.53 -0.80
C ASP A 82 -11.36 -8.43 0.53
N PRO A 83 -11.33 -9.50 1.36
CA PRO A 83 -10.69 -9.48 2.68
C PRO A 83 -9.17 -9.28 2.63
N GLN A 84 -8.53 -9.41 1.45
CA GLN A 84 -7.11 -9.11 1.28
C GLN A 84 -6.78 -7.62 1.38
N ASN A 85 -7.78 -6.74 1.27
CA ASN A 85 -7.60 -5.29 1.34
C ASN A 85 -7.74 -4.73 2.78
N GLU A 86 -7.74 -5.59 3.79
CA GLU A 86 -7.87 -5.17 5.18
C GLU A 86 -6.55 -4.66 5.77
N HIS A 87 -6.60 -3.55 6.48
CA HIS A 87 -5.45 -2.82 7.04
C HIS A 87 -5.53 -2.67 8.56
N GLU A 88 -4.38 -2.52 9.23
CA GLU A 88 -4.26 -2.55 10.69
C GLU A 88 -3.30 -1.48 11.22
N ALA A 89 -3.71 -0.65 12.18
CA ALA A 89 -2.85 0.35 12.87
C ALA A 89 -3.21 0.42 14.37
N CYS A 90 -2.32 0.88 15.26
CA CYS A 90 -2.32 0.37 16.65
C CYS A 90 -1.61 1.24 17.73
N GLY A 91 -1.83 0.90 19.00
CA GLY A 91 -0.97 1.27 20.13
C GLY A 91 0.00 0.14 20.48
N VAL A 92 1.27 0.45 20.74
CA VAL A 92 2.27 -0.53 21.19
C VAL A 92 3.11 0.02 22.33
N GLY A 93 3.45 -0.84 23.28
CA GLY A 93 4.38 -0.50 24.35
C GLY A 93 4.96 -1.74 25.02
N PHE A 94 6.11 -1.58 25.67
CA PHE A 94 6.69 -2.64 26.47
C PHE A 94 7.34 -2.11 27.74
N ILE A 95 7.40 -2.99 28.74
CA ILE A 95 8.11 -2.78 30.00
C ILE A 95 9.09 -3.92 30.16
N VAL A 96 10.34 -3.60 30.50
CA VAL A 96 11.39 -4.60 30.74
C VAL A 96 12.26 -4.22 31.94
N ALA A 97 12.56 -5.20 32.79
CA ALA A 97 13.65 -5.13 33.74
C ALA A 97 14.98 -5.36 33.00
N ILE A 98 15.80 -4.32 32.88
CA ILE A 98 17.06 -4.34 32.13
C ILE A 98 18.00 -5.43 32.67
N ASP A 99 17.97 -5.69 33.98
CA ASP A 99 18.80 -6.69 34.64
C ASP A 99 18.23 -8.13 34.60
N GLY A 100 17.09 -8.32 33.94
CA GLY A 100 16.42 -9.62 33.77
C GLY A 100 15.70 -10.13 35.02
N LYS A 101 15.51 -9.29 36.06
CA LYS A 101 14.79 -9.71 37.27
C LYS A 101 13.30 -9.89 36.98
N ARG A 102 12.80 -11.06 37.37
CA ARG A 102 11.39 -11.41 37.25
C ARG A 102 10.59 -10.80 38.40
N SER A 103 9.43 -10.24 38.09
CA SER A 103 8.49 -9.73 39.08
C SER A 103 7.10 -9.64 38.48
N HIS A 104 6.08 -9.92 39.28
CA HIS A 104 4.69 -9.64 38.91
C HIS A 104 4.42 -8.14 38.71
N LYS A 105 5.25 -7.24 39.29
CA LYS A 105 5.14 -5.79 39.08
C LYS A 105 5.21 -5.41 37.60
N ILE A 106 6.10 -6.03 36.82
CA ILE A 106 6.28 -5.74 35.39
C ILE A 106 4.98 -5.97 34.61
N LEU A 107 4.23 -7.03 34.96
CA LEU A 107 2.96 -7.35 34.33
C LEU A 107 1.86 -6.35 34.72
N ARG A 108 1.75 -6.01 36.01
CA ARG A 108 0.78 -5.01 36.49
C ARG A 108 1.02 -3.62 35.90
N ASP A 109 2.28 -3.22 35.77
CA ASP A 109 2.63 -1.96 35.12
C ASP A 109 2.26 -1.98 33.62
N ALA A 110 2.42 -3.12 32.96
CA ALA A 110 2.05 -3.30 31.55
C ALA A 110 0.52 -3.27 31.36
N GLN A 111 -0.25 -3.75 32.35
CA GLN A 111 -1.70 -3.57 32.40
C GLN A 111 -2.08 -2.09 32.42
N THR A 112 -1.55 -1.31 33.36
CA THR A 112 -1.81 0.14 33.43
C THR A 112 -1.43 0.85 32.12
N LEU A 113 -0.30 0.45 31.52
CA LEU A 113 0.16 0.98 30.24
C LEU A 113 -0.83 0.70 29.11
N SER A 114 -1.34 -0.54 29.04
CA SER A 114 -2.33 -0.97 28.04
C SER A 114 -3.65 -0.21 28.19
N GLU A 115 -4.19 -0.14 29.42
CA GLU A 115 -5.47 0.53 29.72
C GLU A 115 -5.45 2.02 29.32
N ARG A 116 -4.31 2.71 29.48
CA ARG A 116 -4.14 4.12 29.10
C ARG A 116 -3.95 4.37 27.61
N MET A 117 -3.89 3.32 26.78
CA MET A 117 -3.85 3.45 25.31
C MET A 117 -5.21 3.12 24.66
N ASN A 118 -6.27 2.90 25.45
CA ASN A 118 -7.59 2.50 24.94
C ASN A 118 -8.20 3.57 24.00
N HIS A 119 -7.90 4.86 24.21
CA HIS A 119 -8.34 5.95 23.33
C HIS A 119 -7.78 5.87 21.90
N ARG A 120 -6.69 5.11 21.70
CA ARG A 120 -6.10 4.83 20.38
C ARG A 120 -6.66 3.57 19.73
N GLY A 121 -7.48 2.81 20.44
CA GLY A 121 -8.17 1.63 19.95
C GLY A 121 -9.51 1.97 19.32
N ALA A 122 -10.07 1.03 18.57
CA ALA A 122 -11.46 1.07 18.15
C ALA A 122 -12.22 -0.16 18.61
N CYS A 123 -13.53 0.02 18.75
CA CYS A 123 -14.47 -1.06 18.96
C CYS A 123 -15.22 -1.37 17.66
N ALA A 124 -15.76 -2.59 17.59
CA ALA A 124 -16.62 -3.05 16.52
C ALA A 124 -17.98 -2.31 16.51
N CYS A 125 -18.93 -2.80 15.72
CA CYS A 125 -20.25 -2.16 15.57
C CYS A 125 -21.06 -2.07 16.88
N ASP A 126 -20.75 -2.91 17.88
CA ASP A 126 -21.42 -2.97 19.20
C ASP A 126 -20.82 -2.01 20.26
N ASN A 127 -19.72 -1.32 19.96
CA ASN A 127 -18.95 -0.49 20.90
C ASN A 127 -18.43 -1.22 22.17
N ASP A 128 -18.38 -2.56 22.16
CA ASP A 128 -17.96 -3.39 23.31
C ASP A 128 -16.88 -4.41 22.90
N THR A 129 -16.94 -4.90 21.66
CA THR A 129 -15.92 -5.79 21.10
C THR A 129 -14.75 -4.96 20.59
N GLY A 130 -13.57 -5.06 21.23
CA GLY A 130 -12.34 -4.45 20.71
C GLY A 130 -11.79 -5.19 19.48
N ASP A 131 -11.07 -4.47 18.61
CA ASP A 131 -10.49 -5.04 17.38
C ASP A 131 -9.33 -6.02 17.62
N GLY A 132 -8.80 -6.07 18.85
CA GLY A 132 -7.77 -7.00 19.28
C GLY A 132 -6.81 -6.39 20.30
N ALA A 133 -6.46 -7.15 21.33
CA ALA A 133 -5.41 -6.78 22.27
C ALA A 133 -4.65 -8.02 22.76
N GLY A 134 -3.45 -7.79 23.28
CA GLY A 134 -2.65 -8.87 23.81
C GLY A 134 -1.38 -8.42 24.51
N VAL A 135 -0.75 -9.40 25.16
CA VAL A 135 0.52 -9.28 25.86
C VAL A 135 1.43 -10.47 25.52
N LEU A 136 2.65 -10.16 25.11
CA LEU A 136 3.77 -11.11 25.06
C LEU A 136 4.58 -10.93 26.32
N ALA A 137 4.82 -12.00 27.06
CA ALA A 137 5.60 -11.99 28.28
C ALA A 137 6.66 -13.10 28.28
N SER A 138 7.68 -12.97 29.13
CA SER A 138 8.56 -14.10 29.42
C SER A 138 7.78 -15.19 30.17
N ILE A 139 8.11 -16.46 29.93
CA ILE A 139 7.37 -17.61 30.47
C ILE A 139 7.29 -17.54 32.01
N PRO A 140 6.08 -17.54 32.62
CA PRO A 140 5.89 -17.56 34.06
C PRO A 140 6.02 -18.99 34.62
N HIS A 141 7.25 -19.47 34.76
CA HIS A 141 7.53 -20.86 35.13
C HIS A 141 6.83 -21.32 36.42
N GLY A 142 6.82 -20.49 37.48
CA GLY A 142 6.21 -20.83 38.77
C GLY A 142 4.71 -21.13 38.66
N LEU A 143 3.98 -20.31 37.91
CA LEU A 143 2.55 -20.51 37.61
C LEU A 143 2.32 -21.85 36.89
N TYR A 144 3.07 -22.12 35.82
CA TYR A 144 2.88 -23.34 35.02
C TYR A 144 3.30 -24.60 35.76
N PHE A 145 4.39 -24.55 36.53
CA PHE A 145 4.82 -25.65 37.38
C PHE A 145 3.72 -26.07 38.35
N LYS A 146 3.12 -25.10 39.07
CA LYS A 146 2.01 -25.37 40.00
C LYS A 146 0.75 -25.86 39.27
N ALA A 147 0.44 -25.30 38.11
CA ALA A 147 -0.74 -25.69 37.33
C ALA A 147 -0.66 -27.14 36.82
N LEU A 148 0.50 -27.55 36.28
CA LEU A 148 0.71 -28.91 35.78
C LEU A 148 0.88 -29.95 36.88
N ALA A 149 1.47 -29.57 38.02
CA ALA A 149 1.54 -30.45 39.20
C ALA A 149 0.14 -30.89 39.68
N LYS A 150 -0.85 -30.00 39.61
CA LYS A 150 -2.27 -30.34 39.90
C LYS A 150 -2.87 -31.36 38.94
N GLN A 151 -2.31 -31.49 37.73
CA GLN A 151 -2.69 -32.47 36.72
C GLN A 151 -1.84 -33.76 36.79
N GLY A 152 -0.99 -33.90 37.82
CA GLY A 152 -0.09 -35.05 37.97
C GLY A 152 1.10 -35.05 37.00
N GLN A 153 1.42 -33.91 36.40
CA GLN A 153 2.51 -33.75 35.44
C GLN A 153 3.68 -32.98 36.07
N THR A 154 4.90 -33.43 35.83
CA THR A 154 6.12 -32.74 36.30
C THR A 154 6.72 -31.92 35.17
N LEU A 155 6.69 -30.59 35.34
CA LEU A 155 7.31 -29.65 34.40
C LEU A 155 8.83 -29.55 34.68
N PRO A 156 9.70 -29.68 33.67
CA PRO A 156 11.14 -29.43 33.82
C PRO A 156 11.45 -27.97 34.21
N GLU A 157 12.69 -27.72 34.60
CA GLU A 157 13.20 -26.37 34.86
C GLU A 157 13.04 -25.46 33.64
N LEU A 158 12.97 -24.16 33.88
CA LEU A 158 12.92 -23.17 32.80
C LEU A 158 14.14 -23.29 31.88
N GLY A 159 13.90 -23.37 30.57
CA GLY A 159 14.93 -23.62 29.54
C GLY A 159 15.04 -25.09 29.12
N ASP A 160 14.42 -26.02 29.86
CA ASP A 160 14.35 -27.45 29.51
C ASP A 160 13.00 -27.85 28.90
N TYR A 161 12.18 -26.86 28.54
CA TYR A 161 10.94 -27.06 27.80
C TYR A 161 10.59 -25.82 26.97
N ALA A 162 9.77 -26.04 25.95
CA ALA A 162 9.07 -25.00 25.21
C ALA A 162 7.56 -25.07 25.50
N THR A 163 6.89 -23.93 25.45
CA THR A 163 5.44 -23.85 25.61
C THR A 163 4.83 -22.81 24.69
N GLY A 164 3.53 -22.94 24.43
CA GLY A 164 2.85 -22.14 23.44
C GLY A 164 1.35 -22.27 23.51
N ILE A 165 0.63 -21.20 23.20
CA ILE A 165 -0.85 -21.18 23.15
C ILE A 165 -1.31 -21.37 21.70
N PHE A 166 -2.31 -22.22 21.54
CA PHE A 166 -2.94 -22.60 20.28
C PHE A 166 -4.42 -22.25 20.36
N TYR A 167 -4.97 -21.74 19.25
CA TYR A 167 -6.40 -21.63 19.05
C TYR A 167 -6.89 -22.81 18.23
N LEU A 168 -7.80 -23.57 18.82
CA LEU A 168 -8.40 -24.77 18.26
C LEU A 168 -9.93 -24.68 18.36
N ASP A 169 -10.64 -25.46 17.56
CA ASP A 169 -12.09 -25.62 17.72
C ASP A 169 -12.40 -26.68 18.78
N GLU A 170 -13.37 -26.42 19.65
CA GLU A 170 -13.77 -27.33 20.73
C GLU A 170 -14.19 -28.72 20.21
N ALA A 171 -14.80 -28.81 19.03
CA ALA A 171 -15.20 -30.09 18.46
C ALA A 171 -14.03 -30.92 17.92
N GLN A 172 -12.90 -30.30 17.57
CA GLN A 172 -11.82 -30.93 16.81
C GLN A 172 -10.44 -30.86 17.48
N HIS A 173 -10.33 -30.21 18.65
CA HIS A 173 -9.06 -29.98 19.33
C HIS A 173 -8.28 -31.27 19.61
N ALA A 174 -8.94 -32.34 20.05
CA ALA A 174 -8.27 -33.60 20.41
C ALA A 174 -7.57 -34.27 19.22
N ALA A 175 -8.15 -34.15 18.03
CA ALA A 175 -7.52 -34.67 16.81
C ALA A 175 -6.31 -33.81 16.39
N ALA A 176 -6.44 -32.48 16.49
CA ALA A 176 -5.36 -31.56 16.20
C ALA A 176 -4.17 -31.72 17.18
N GLU A 177 -4.45 -31.88 18.48
CA GLU A 177 -3.45 -32.15 19.51
C GLU A 177 -2.69 -33.45 19.24
N LYS A 178 -3.41 -34.52 18.91
CA LYS A 178 -2.79 -35.80 18.56
C LYS A 178 -1.89 -35.70 17.33
N GLU A 179 -2.36 -35.03 16.27
CA GLU A 179 -1.55 -34.82 15.06
C GLU A 179 -0.29 -33.99 15.35
N PHE A 180 -0.40 -32.99 16.23
CA PHE A 180 0.76 -32.21 16.70
C PHE A 180 1.73 -33.07 17.51
N ASP A 181 1.24 -33.90 18.43
CA ASP A 181 2.06 -34.83 19.21
C ASP A 181 2.81 -35.81 18.31
N ASP A 182 2.15 -36.34 17.28
CA ASP A 182 2.75 -37.26 16.32
C ASP A 182 3.80 -36.56 15.44
N LEU A 183 3.56 -35.30 15.05
CA LEU A 183 4.54 -34.46 14.37
C LEU A 183 5.75 -34.17 15.26
N ALA A 184 5.55 -33.82 16.53
CA ALA A 184 6.61 -33.58 17.50
C ALA A 184 7.49 -34.85 17.68
N LYS A 185 6.87 -36.01 17.85
CA LYS A 185 7.58 -37.30 17.92
C LYS A 185 8.39 -37.58 16.66
N SER A 186 7.86 -37.27 15.48
CA SER A 186 8.59 -37.44 14.20
C SER A 186 9.86 -36.59 14.10
N LEU A 187 9.93 -35.51 14.89
CA LEU A 187 11.09 -34.62 15.00
C LEU A 187 11.99 -34.96 16.20
N GLY A 188 11.69 -36.04 16.93
CA GLY A 188 12.45 -36.42 18.13
C GLY A 188 12.15 -35.54 19.36
N LEU A 189 11.02 -34.84 19.37
CA LEU A 189 10.53 -34.03 20.48
C LEU A 189 9.42 -34.79 21.24
N GLU A 190 9.33 -34.56 22.55
CA GLU A 190 8.33 -35.18 23.42
C GLU A 190 7.35 -34.11 23.92
N VAL A 191 6.05 -34.33 23.72
CA VAL A 191 5.00 -33.50 24.34
C VAL A 191 4.75 -34.04 25.75
N ILE A 192 4.91 -33.17 26.75
CA ILE A 192 4.73 -33.47 28.17
C ILE A 192 3.23 -33.48 28.50
N ALA A 193 2.54 -32.40 28.14
CA ALA A 193 1.14 -32.18 28.48
C ALA A 193 0.51 -31.10 27.61
N TRP A 194 -0.82 -31.13 27.58
CA TRP A 194 -1.66 -30.02 27.11
C TRP A 194 -2.48 -29.47 28.28
N ARG A 195 -2.52 -28.15 28.42
CA ARG A 195 -3.26 -27.41 29.44
C ARG A 195 -4.33 -26.56 28.78
N THR A 196 -5.57 -26.58 29.27
CA THR A 196 -6.57 -25.59 28.90
C THR A 196 -6.25 -24.27 29.59
N VAL A 197 -6.14 -23.18 28.83
CA VAL A 197 -5.86 -21.84 29.39
C VAL A 197 -7.12 -21.35 30.10
N PRO A 198 -7.06 -20.92 31.37
CA PRO A 198 -8.24 -20.47 32.08
C PRO A 198 -8.70 -19.09 31.57
N SER A 199 -9.98 -19.00 31.23
CA SER A 199 -10.61 -17.79 30.68
C SER A 199 -11.92 -17.43 31.40
N ASN A 200 -12.30 -16.16 31.33
CA ASN A 200 -13.57 -15.62 31.81
C ASN A 200 -14.40 -15.03 30.66
N GLN A 201 -15.34 -15.82 30.14
CA GLN A 201 -16.20 -15.45 29.00
C GLN A 201 -17.14 -14.27 29.28
N SER A 202 -17.39 -13.93 30.55
CA SER A 202 -18.23 -12.78 30.89
C SER A 202 -17.55 -11.43 30.60
N ALA A 203 -16.23 -11.42 30.41
CA ALA A 203 -15.44 -10.21 30.17
C ALA A 203 -15.53 -9.68 28.73
N ILE A 204 -16.11 -10.44 27.79
CA ILE A 204 -16.09 -10.09 26.36
C ILE A 204 -17.48 -9.86 25.76
N GLY A 205 -17.55 -9.02 24.73
CA GLY A 205 -18.76 -8.70 23.99
C GLY A 205 -19.38 -9.89 23.25
N VAL A 206 -20.63 -9.72 22.81
CA VAL A 206 -21.39 -10.79 22.13
C VAL A 206 -20.76 -11.18 20.80
N VAL A 207 -20.17 -10.23 20.07
CA VAL A 207 -19.53 -10.50 18.78
C VAL A 207 -18.26 -11.33 18.97
N ALA A 208 -17.39 -10.97 19.93
CA ALA A 208 -16.19 -11.74 20.26
C ALA A 208 -16.51 -13.18 20.73
N ARG A 209 -17.56 -13.36 21.54
CA ARG A 209 -17.99 -14.68 22.04
C ARG A 209 -18.40 -15.64 20.94
N LYS A 210 -18.98 -15.14 19.84
CA LYS A 210 -19.42 -16.00 18.71
C LYS A 210 -18.25 -16.67 17.98
N SER A 211 -17.06 -16.07 18.02
CA SER A 211 -15.86 -16.58 17.34
C SER A 211 -14.77 -17.06 18.30
N GLU A 212 -15.05 -17.15 19.62
CA GLU A 212 -14.12 -17.55 20.67
C GLU A 212 -13.48 -18.93 20.38
N PRO A 213 -12.14 -19.04 20.33
CA PRO A 213 -11.45 -20.31 20.17
C PRO A 213 -11.23 -21.01 21.52
N LEU A 214 -11.07 -22.33 21.47
CA LEU A 214 -10.52 -23.07 22.60
C LEU A 214 -9.01 -22.82 22.69
N SER A 215 -8.59 -22.07 23.70
CA SER A 215 -7.18 -21.80 23.99
C SER A 215 -6.52 -23.00 24.67
N ARG A 216 -5.64 -23.70 23.93
CA ARG A 216 -4.88 -24.87 24.43
C ARG A 216 -3.39 -24.54 24.47
N GLN A 217 -2.75 -24.84 25.60
CA GLN A 217 -1.33 -24.61 25.81
C GLN A 217 -0.56 -25.93 25.81
N VAL A 218 0.45 -26.06 24.95
CA VAL A 218 1.30 -27.26 24.87
C VAL A 218 2.60 -27.07 25.65
N PHE A 219 3.17 -28.16 26.16
CA PHE A 219 4.49 -28.20 26.78
C PHE A 219 5.35 -29.27 26.11
N VAL A 220 6.47 -28.88 25.51
CA VAL A 220 7.38 -29.75 24.74
C VAL A 220 8.71 -29.83 25.47
N ARG A 221 9.17 -31.04 25.78
CA ARG A 221 10.43 -31.26 26.51
C ARG A 221 11.64 -31.05 25.60
N ARG A 222 12.69 -30.45 26.18
CA ARG A 222 14.02 -30.39 25.56
C ARG A 222 14.71 -31.75 25.65
N PRO A 223 15.16 -32.35 24.53
CA PRO A 223 15.88 -33.62 24.57
C PRO A 223 17.15 -33.54 25.43
N ALA A 224 17.41 -34.58 26.23
CA ALA A 224 18.57 -34.62 27.10
C ALA A 224 19.89 -34.50 26.30
N GLY A 225 20.79 -33.63 26.75
CA GLY A 225 22.08 -33.40 26.09
C GLY A 225 22.04 -32.55 24.81
N SER A 226 20.87 -32.05 24.40
CA SER A 226 20.77 -31.09 23.29
C SER A 226 21.34 -29.72 23.68
N ASP A 227 21.83 -28.97 22.69
CA ASP A 227 22.19 -27.56 22.87
C ASP A 227 20.93 -26.67 22.90
N GLU A 228 20.95 -25.59 23.68
CA GLU A 228 19.80 -24.67 23.84
C GLU A 228 19.35 -24.08 22.50
N LYS A 229 20.28 -23.60 21.67
CA LYS A 229 19.94 -23.05 20.34
C LYS A 229 19.49 -24.12 19.37
N ALA A 230 20.04 -25.33 19.47
CA ALA A 230 19.59 -26.45 18.67
C ALA A 230 18.14 -26.82 19.00
N PHE A 231 17.76 -26.79 20.28
CA PHE A 231 16.38 -26.98 20.72
C PHE A 231 15.46 -25.86 20.23
N GLU A 232 15.85 -24.59 20.37
CA GLU A 232 15.09 -23.44 19.86
C GLU A 232 14.77 -23.59 18.35
N ARG A 233 15.78 -24.02 17.56
CA ARG A 233 15.60 -24.30 16.13
C ARG A 233 14.67 -25.49 15.84
N GLN A 234 14.76 -26.56 16.62
CA GLN A 234 13.86 -27.71 16.49
C GLN A 234 12.40 -27.32 16.80
N VAL A 235 12.18 -26.48 17.80
CA VAL A 235 10.86 -25.93 18.14
C VAL A 235 10.33 -25.05 17.01
N PHE A 236 11.17 -24.21 16.40
CA PHE A 236 10.82 -23.44 15.22
C PHE A 236 10.41 -24.33 14.02
N VAL A 237 11.17 -25.40 13.76
CA VAL A 237 10.83 -26.39 12.71
C VAL A 237 9.50 -27.06 13.01
N LEU A 238 9.26 -27.50 14.25
CA LEU A 238 7.99 -28.08 14.68
C LEU A 238 6.84 -27.11 14.43
N ARG A 239 6.99 -25.84 14.82
CA ARG A 239 5.97 -24.80 14.63
C ARG A 239 5.66 -24.57 13.15
N LYS A 240 6.68 -24.36 12.30
CA LYS A 240 6.50 -24.12 10.86
C LYS A 240 5.92 -25.34 10.13
N ARG A 241 6.37 -26.54 10.47
CA ARG A 241 5.77 -27.76 9.90
C ARG A 241 4.33 -27.93 10.36
N ALA A 242 4.02 -27.62 11.61
CA ALA A 242 2.64 -27.67 12.10
C ALA A 242 1.74 -26.68 11.35
N SER A 243 2.18 -25.43 11.11
CA SER A 243 1.40 -24.46 10.34
C SER A 243 1.24 -24.82 8.87
N HIS A 244 2.10 -25.68 8.30
CA HIS A 244 1.97 -26.13 6.91
C HIS A 244 1.19 -27.44 6.77
N GLU A 245 1.41 -28.40 7.67
CA GLU A 245 0.93 -29.78 7.55
C GLU A 245 -0.40 -30.01 8.28
N LEU A 246 -0.70 -29.21 9.31
CA LEU A 246 -1.86 -29.42 10.19
C LEU A 246 -3.01 -28.42 9.94
N ILE A 247 -2.84 -27.44 9.04
CA ILE A 247 -3.98 -26.62 8.61
C ILE A 247 -4.82 -27.42 7.62
N LYS A 248 -6.12 -27.61 7.94
CA LYS A 248 -7.08 -28.36 7.12
C LYS A 248 -8.35 -27.54 6.93
N PRO A 249 -9.00 -27.56 5.75
CA PRO A 249 -10.27 -26.88 5.54
C PRO A 249 -11.31 -27.22 6.63
N GLY A 250 -11.97 -26.20 7.17
CA GLY A 250 -13.00 -26.33 8.21
C GLY A 250 -12.49 -26.66 9.63
N ARG A 251 -11.18 -26.58 9.91
CA ARG A 251 -10.59 -26.85 11.24
C ARG A 251 -9.68 -25.74 11.75
N ARG A 252 -10.01 -25.13 12.90
CA ARG A 252 -9.18 -24.07 13.49
C ARG A 252 -7.89 -24.64 14.01
N PHE A 253 -6.79 -24.08 13.52
CA PHE A 253 -5.44 -24.43 13.94
C PHE A 253 -4.53 -23.21 13.78
N TYR A 254 -4.42 -22.41 14.84
CA TYR A 254 -3.54 -21.25 14.87
C TYR A 254 -2.60 -21.30 16.07
N ILE A 255 -1.32 -21.04 15.84
CA ILE A 255 -0.27 -21.06 16.87
C ILE A 255 0.08 -19.61 17.23
N CYS A 256 -0.39 -19.14 18.39
CA CYS A 256 -0.11 -17.80 18.89
C CYS A 256 1.37 -17.64 19.26
N SER A 257 1.92 -18.64 19.95
CA SER A 257 3.34 -18.73 20.29
C SER A 257 3.73 -20.18 20.46
N LEU A 258 5.02 -20.50 20.29
CA LEU A 258 5.63 -21.75 20.74
C LEU A 258 7.13 -21.48 20.91
N SER A 259 7.57 -21.27 22.16
CA SER A 259 8.92 -20.83 22.51
C SER A 259 9.35 -21.40 23.87
N ASP A 260 10.65 -21.49 24.09
CA ASP A 260 11.30 -21.82 25.37
C ASP A 260 11.51 -20.60 26.28
N ARG A 261 11.18 -19.39 25.81
CA ARG A 261 11.39 -18.13 26.55
C ARG A 261 10.16 -17.25 26.68
N THR A 262 9.31 -17.18 25.66
CA THR A 262 8.17 -16.24 25.62
C THR A 262 6.84 -16.96 25.43
N VAL A 263 5.77 -16.29 25.83
CA VAL A 263 4.38 -16.75 25.63
C VAL A 263 3.50 -15.56 25.29
N VAL A 264 2.50 -15.77 24.44
CA VAL A 264 1.60 -14.71 23.95
C VAL A 264 0.16 -14.99 24.38
N TYR A 265 -0.41 -14.08 25.16
CA TYR A 265 -1.83 -14.04 25.52
C TYR A 265 -2.49 -12.93 24.70
N LYS A 266 -3.37 -13.29 23.76
CA LYS A 266 -4.04 -12.32 22.88
C LYS A 266 -5.46 -12.73 22.57
N GLY A 267 -6.19 -11.90 21.84
CA GLY A 267 -7.55 -12.18 21.39
C GLY A 267 -8.32 -10.93 21.02
N LEU A 268 -9.64 -11.08 20.83
CA LEU A 268 -10.55 -9.99 20.50
C LEU A 268 -11.05 -9.29 21.75
N PHE A 269 -10.25 -8.34 22.21
CA PHE A 269 -10.48 -7.60 23.45
C PHE A 269 -10.26 -6.11 23.20
N THR A 270 -10.93 -5.27 24.00
CA THR A 270 -10.40 -3.94 24.32
C THR A 270 -9.16 -4.08 25.22
N SER A 271 -8.40 -3.00 25.39
CA SER A 271 -7.15 -3.01 26.17
C SER A 271 -7.31 -3.45 27.62
N ASP A 272 -8.48 -3.22 28.21
CA ASP A 272 -8.89 -3.56 29.57
C ASP A 272 -9.43 -5.00 29.68
N GLN A 273 -10.27 -5.43 28.73
CA GLN A 273 -10.89 -6.77 28.74
C GLN A 273 -9.87 -7.92 28.73
N LEU A 274 -8.69 -7.73 28.12
CA LEU A 274 -7.59 -8.71 28.09
C LEU A 274 -7.26 -9.26 29.48
N TRP A 275 -7.13 -8.36 30.45
CA TRP A 275 -6.67 -8.65 31.80
C TRP A 275 -7.75 -9.35 32.63
N ASP A 276 -9.02 -9.07 32.33
CA ASP A 276 -10.17 -9.69 32.96
C ASP A 276 -10.51 -11.06 32.37
N TYR A 277 -10.22 -11.26 31.08
CA TYR A 277 -10.47 -12.50 30.36
C TYR A 277 -9.48 -13.61 30.76
N TYR A 278 -8.17 -13.39 30.65
CA TYR A 278 -7.18 -14.41 31.02
C TYR A 278 -6.84 -14.34 32.50
N THR A 279 -7.38 -15.26 33.30
CA THR A 279 -7.19 -15.25 34.75
C THR A 279 -5.74 -15.48 35.17
N ASP A 280 -4.94 -16.13 34.31
CA ASP A 280 -3.49 -16.29 34.52
C ASP A 280 -2.78 -14.93 34.69
N LEU A 281 -3.20 -13.88 33.98
CA LEU A 281 -2.56 -12.56 34.04
C LEU A 281 -2.76 -11.87 35.39
N LYS A 282 -3.75 -12.29 36.18
CA LYS A 282 -4.01 -11.78 37.53
C LYS A 282 -3.32 -12.58 38.63
N ASP A 283 -2.73 -13.73 38.31
CA ASP A 283 -2.09 -14.59 39.29
C ASP A 283 -0.76 -13.95 39.76
N PRO A 284 -0.55 -13.74 41.07
CA PRO A 284 0.71 -13.19 41.60
C PRO A 284 1.95 -14.04 41.25
N GLU A 285 1.78 -15.32 40.95
CA GLU A 285 2.85 -16.24 40.52
C GLU A 285 3.23 -16.04 39.04
N PHE A 286 2.51 -15.18 38.31
CA PHE A 286 2.92 -14.73 36.98
C PHE A 286 4.07 -13.71 37.12
N GLU A 287 5.27 -14.23 37.32
CA GLU A 287 6.50 -13.44 37.36
C GLU A 287 7.18 -13.37 35.99
N THR A 288 7.33 -12.16 35.46
CA THR A 288 7.99 -11.90 34.19
C THR A 288 9.04 -10.79 34.34
N TYR A 289 10.08 -10.79 33.50
CA TYR A 289 11.01 -9.67 33.39
C TYR A 289 10.74 -8.77 32.18
N LEU A 290 9.85 -9.19 31.27
CA LEU A 290 9.44 -8.41 30.10
C LEU A 290 7.94 -8.58 29.83
N ALA A 291 7.28 -7.51 29.41
CA ALA A 291 5.90 -7.53 28.92
C ALA A 291 5.78 -6.54 27.74
N LEU A 292 5.38 -7.03 26.58
CA LEU A 292 5.10 -6.26 25.37
C LEU A 292 3.60 -6.32 25.12
N VAL A 293 2.93 -5.18 25.21
CA VAL A 293 1.49 -5.04 25.02
C VAL A 293 1.18 -4.36 23.69
N HIS A 294 0.01 -4.67 23.15
CA HIS A 294 -0.48 -4.07 21.92
C HIS A 294 -2.00 -3.99 21.93
N THR A 295 -2.52 -2.92 21.32
CA THR A 295 -3.95 -2.71 21.07
C THR A 295 -4.17 -2.35 19.62
N ARG A 296 -5.05 -3.10 18.95
CA ARG A 296 -5.33 -3.01 17.52
C ARG A 296 -6.45 -2.00 17.23
N PHE A 297 -6.28 -1.24 16.15
CA PHE A 297 -7.32 -0.48 15.46
C PHE A 297 -7.32 -0.97 14.01
N SER A 298 -8.34 -1.73 13.66
CA SER A 298 -8.53 -2.25 12.31
C SER A 298 -9.54 -1.44 11.53
N THR A 299 -9.35 -1.46 10.23
CA THR A 299 -10.29 -0.91 9.25
C THR A 299 -11.48 -1.84 8.96
N ASN A 300 -11.56 -3.01 9.63
CA ASN A 300 -12.68 -3.94 9.53
C ASN A 300 -13.50 -3.98 10.84
N THR A 301 -14.68 -4.58 10.80
CA THR A 301 -15.43 -5.02 11.98
C THR A 301 -15.62 -6.54 12.00
N PHE A 302 -14.88 -7.28 11.16
CA PHE A 302 -14.86 -8.75 11.15
C PHE A 302 -13.77 -9.21 12.10
N PRO A 303 -14.13 -9.56 13.34
CA PRO A 303 -13.12 -9.65 14.37
C PRO A 303 -12.52 -11.07 14.31
N SER A 304 -11.20 -11.13 14.12
CA SER A 304 -10.40 -12.37 14.12
C SER A 304 -9.45 -12.39 15.32
N TRP A 305 -9.54 -13.47 16.11
CA TRP A 305 -8.68 -13.70 17.27
C TRP A 305 -7.21 -13.86 16.87
N GLU A 306 -6.96 -14.49 15.73
CA GLU A 306 -5.65 -14.83 15.20
C GLU A 306 -4.84 -13.58 14.79
N ARG A 307 -5.54 -12.56 14.28
CA ARG A 307 -4.95 -11.27 13.83
C ARG A 307 -4.61 -10.32 14.98
N ALA A 308 -5.07 -10.59 16.19
CA ALA A 308 -4.64 -9.81 17.35
C ALA A 308 -3.11 -9.90 17.52
N HIS A 309 -2.54 -8.88 18.15
CA HIS A 309 -1.12 -8.76 18.45
C HIS A 309 -0.91 -8.84 19.97
N PRO A 310 0.34 -9.06 20.45
CA PRO A 310 1.57 -9.30 19.68
C PRO A 310 1.57 -10.59 18.84
N LEU A 311 2.51 -10.67 17.90
CA LEU A 311 2.82 -11.87 17.12
C LEU A 311 3.92 -12.66 17.84
N ARG A 312 4.67 -13.51 17.12
CA ARG A 312 5.57 -14.49 17.74
C ARG A 312 6.85 -13.82 18.24
N VAL A 313 7.41 -12.91 17.45
CA VAL A 313 8.63 -12.17 17.79
C VAL A 313 8.45 -10.66 17.73
N LEU A 314 7.28 -10.15 17.31
CA LEU A 314 7.06 -8.71 17.17
C LEU A 314 5.66 -8.22 17.55
N ALA A 315 5.58 -6.92 17.81
CA ALA A 315 4.37 -6.12 17.71
C ALA A 315 4.63 -4.93 16.79
N HIS A 316 3.72 -4.69 15.85
CA HIS A 316 3.82 -3.65 14.84
C HIS A 316 2.72 -2.62 15.07
N ASN A 317 3.11 -1.34 15.08
CA ASN A 317 2.19 -0.25 14.84
C ASN A 317 2.58 0.47 13.56
N GLY A 318 1.73 0.40 12.55
CA GLY A 318 1.97 0.98 11.24
C GLY A 318 1.44 0.06 10.15
N GLU A 319 1.88 0.28 8.91
CA GLU A 319 1.42 -0.45 7.73
C GLU A 319 2.60 -0.63 6.75
N ILE A 320 2.82 -1.85 6.25
CA ILE A 320 3.86 -2.11 5.24
C ILE A 320 3.31 -1.87 3.83
N ASN A 321 3.65 -0.73 3.24
CA ASN A 321 3.11 -0.30 1.94
C ASN A 321 3.77 -0.95 0.71
N THR A 322 4.79 -1.80 0.91
CA THR A 322 5.45 -2.58 -0.16
C THR A 322 5.21 -4.09 -0.06
N LEU A 323 4.24 -4.52 0.76
CA LEU A 323 4.02 -5.91 1.15
C LEU A 323 4.02 -6.90 -0.03
N ARG A 324 3.24 -6.63 -1.09
CA ARG A 324 3.11 -7.56 -2.22
C ARG A 324 4.44 -7.84 -2.90
N GLY A 325 5.26 -6.79 -3.10
CA GLY A 325 6.60 -6.92 -3.65
C GLY A 325 7.50 -7.76 -2.75
N ASN A 326 7.50 -7.44 -1.45
CA ASN A 326 8.33 -8.14 -0.46
C ASN A 326 7.98 -9.65 -0.38
N VAL A 327 6.69 -9.99 -0.36
CA VAL A 327 6.22 -11.39 -0.31
C VAL A 327 6.59 -12.14 -1.59
N ASN A 328 6.37 -11.53 -2.76
CA ASN A 328 6.73 -12.14 -4.05
C ASN A 328 8.24 -12.38 -4.19
N LEU A 329 9.06 -11.42 -3.76
CA LEU A 329 10.51 -11.55 -3.79
C LEU A 329 11.01 -12.57 -2.76
N MET A 330 10.38 -12.66 -1.59
CA MET A 330 10.67 -13.71 -0.62
C MET A 330 10.35 -15.11 -1.18
N LYS A 331 9.19 -15.29 -1.84
CA LYS A 331 8.88 -16.53 -2.57
C LYS A 331 9.95 -16.85 -3.61
N ALA A 332 10.37 -15.87 -4.42
CA ALA A 332 11.41 -16.08 -5.42
C ALA A 332 12.78 -16.49 -4.83
N ARG A 333 13.10 -16.04 -3.60
CA ARG A 333 14.35 -16.39 -2.90
C ARG A 333 14.41 -17.84 -2.45
N GLU A 334 13.28 -18.53 -2.33
CA GLU A 334 13.24 -19.97 -2.03
C GLU A 334 13.99 -20.80 -3.08
N GLY A 335 14.16 -20.27 -4.30
CA GLY A 335 14.96 -20.90 -5.36
C GLY A 335 16.48 -20.81 -5.23
N VAL A 336 17.01 -19.97 -4.33
CA VAL A 336 18.45 -19.73 -4.15
C VAL A 336 18.94 -19.91 -2.72
N MET A 337 18.03 -20.01 -1.74
CA MET A 337 18.38 -20.17 -0.33
C MET A 337 18.97 -21.55 -0.02
N GLN A 338 20.04 -21.55 0.77
CA GLN A 338 20.70 -22.74 1.30
C GLN A 338 21.08 -22.48 2.76
N SER A 339 21.03 -23.51 3.61
CA SER A 339 21.36 -23.38 5.03
C SER A 339 22.10 -24.62 5.51
N ASP A 340 23.32 -24.43 6.03
CA ASP A 340 24.08 -25.52 6.66
C ASP A 340 23.42 -25.99 7.96
N LEU A 341 22.61 -25.13 8.59
CA LEU A 341 21.91 -25.43 9.84
C LEU A 341 20.73 -26.39 9.64
N PHE A 342 20.01 -26.25 8.53
CA PHE A 342 18.80 -27.03 8.24
C PHE A 342 18.99 -28.09 7.16
N GLY A 343 20.02 -27.97 6.31
CA GLY A 343 20.25 -28.89 5.20
C GLY A 343 18.98 -29.09 4.36
N ASP A 344 18.63 -30.36 4.12
CA ASP A 344 17.43 -30.74 3.36
C ASP A 344 16.11 -30.36 4.05
N GLN A 345 16.11 -30.12 5.37
CA GLN A 345 14.90 -29.72 6.08
C GLN A 345 14.44 -28.31 5.71
N LEU A 346 15.32 -27.46 5.15
CA LEU A 346 14.99 -26.09 4.78
C LEU A 346 13.77 -26.01 3.85
N LYS A 347 13.66 -26.94 2.89
CA LYS A 347 12.53 -26.99 1.93
C LYS A 347 11.19 -27.28 2.60
N LYS A 348 11.19 -27.93 3.77
CA LYS A 348 9.97 -28.20 4.56
C LYS A 348 9.48 -26.96 5.30
N LEU A 349 10.31 -25.91 5.37
CA LEU A 349 9.96 -24.63 5.99
C LEU A 349 9.35 -23.64 4.99
N TYR A 350 9.18 -24.04 3.73
CA TYR A 350 8.51 -23.24 2.70
C TYR A 350 7.01 -23.53 2.64
N PRO A 351 6.17 -22.52 2.34
CA PRO A 351 6.55 -21.13 2.07
C PRO A 351 7.02 -20.39 3.35
N VAL A 352 7.99 -19.47 3.20
CA VAL A 352 8.49 -18.69 4.35
C VAL A 352 7.37 -17.84 4.94
N VAL A 353 6.68 -17.09 4.07
CA VAL A 353 5.48 -16.32 4.42
C VAL A 353 4.28 -17.24 4.31
N GLU A 354 3.57 -17.43 5.42
CA GLU A 354 2.35 -18.25 5.45
C GLU A 354 1.23 -17.50 4.70
N PRO A 355 0.33 -18.20 3.99
CA PRO A 355 -0.77 -17.57 3.26
C PRO A 355 -1.76 -16.87 4.21
N ASN A 356 -2.48 -15.87 3.70
CA ASN A 356 -3.57 -15.16 4.39
C ASN A 356 -3.18 -14.44 5.69
N LEU A 357 -1.90 -14.12 5.88
CA LEU A 357 -1.44 -13.27 6.99
C LEU A 357 -1.61 -11.79 6.68
N SER A 358 -1.74 -10.97 7.74
CA SER A 358 -1.60 -9.52 7.64
C SER A 358 -0.18 -9.13 7.21
N ASP A 359 0.00 -7.85 6.90
CA ASP A 359 1.32 -7.27 6.62
C ASP A 359 2.34 -7.56 7.73
N SER A 360 1.88 -7.42 8.97
CA SER A 360 2.61 -7.61 10.21
C SER A 360 2.92 -9.08 10.45
N GLY A 361 1.95 -9.98 10.18
CA GLY A 361 2.15 -11.42 10.21
C GLY A 361 3.18 -11.89 9.20
N SER A 362 3.15 -11.32 8.00
CA SER A 362 4.12 -11.59 6.94
C SER A 362 5.53 -11.13 7.34
N PHE A 363 5.64 -9.94 7.94
CA PHE A 363 6.91 -9.43 8.48
C PHE A 363 7.45 -10.34 9.60
N ASP A 364 6.60 -10.76 10.54
CA ASP A 364 6.95 -11.66 11.66
C ASP A 364 7.52 -12.99 11.16
N CYS A 365 6.90 -13.58 10.13
CA CYS A 365 7.40 -14.81 9.50
C CYS A 365 8.82 -14.64 8.93
N VAL A 366 9.09 -13.54 8.22
CA VAL A 366 10.40 -13.29 7.63
C VAL A 366 11.44 -12.96 8.69
N LEU A 367 11.08 -12.15 9.70
CA LEU A 367 11.99 -11.77 10.79
C LEU A 367 12.42 -12.99 11.61
N GLU A 368 11.46 -13.83 12.00
CA GLU A 368 11.71 -15.08 12.72
C GLU A 368 12.55 -16.04 11.85
N PHE A 369 12.19 -16.21 10.57
CA PHE A 369 12.93 -17.06 9.65
C PHE A 369 14.38 -16.61 9.46
N LEU A 370 14.63 -15.31 9.27
CA LEU A 370 16.00 -14.78 9.16
C LEU A 370 16.79 -15.03 10.44
N THR A 371 16.18 -14.86 11.61
CA THR A 371 16.85 -15.04 12.90
C THR A 371 17.16 -16.52 13.18
N MET A 372 16.29 -17.44 12.75
CA MET A 372 16.44 -18.88 13.02
C MET A 372 17.28 -19.61 11.97
N ALA A 373 17.21 -19.17 10.70
CA ALA A 373 17.83 -19.85 9.55
C ALA A 373 19.13 -19.25 9.05
N SER A 374 19.55 -18.09 9.58
CA SER A 374 20.83 -17.45 9.25
C SER A 374 21.72 -17.25 10.48
N ASP A 375 22.96 -16.80 10.23
CA ASP A 375 23.91 -16.41 11.29
C ASP A 375 23.68 -14.97 11.80
N ARG A 376 22.56 -14.33 11.42
CA ARG A 376 22.24 -12.97 11.86
C ARG A 376 21.62 -12.98 13.25
N SER A 377 22.04 -12.01 14.07
CA SER A 377 21.33 -11.70 15.31
C SER A 377 19.98 -11.03 15.04
N LEU A 378 19.03 -11.11 15.96
CA LEU A 378 17.73 -10.42 15.83
C LEU A 378 17.88 -8.93 15.47
N PRO A 379 18.74 -8.12 16.13
CA PRO A 379 18.96 -6.73 15.73
C PRO A 379 19.51 -6.56 14.31
N GLU A 380 20.36 -7.48 13.84
CA GLU A 380 20.89 -7.44 12.46
C GLU A 380 19.81 -7.77 11.43
N SER A 381 18.94 -8.76 11.72
CA SER A 381 17.78 -9.08 10.88
C SER A 381 16.84 -7.88 10.77
N VAL A 382 16.53 -7.20 11.89
CA VAL A 382 15.74 -5.97 11.90
C VAL A 382 16.41 -4.85 11.09
N MET A 383 17.72 -4.63 11.25
CA MET A 383 18.46 -3.63 10.46
C MET A 383 18.48 -3.93 8.95
N THR A 384 18.37 -5.20 8.57
CA THR A 384 18.33 -5.64 7.17
C THR A 384 16.95 -5.37 6.56
N MET A 385 15.87 -5.67 7.29
CA MET A 385 14.49 -5.47 6.83
C MET A 385 14.05 -4.00 6.89
N VAL A 386 14.47 -3.25 7.92
CA VAL A 386 14.11 -1.84 8.15
C VAL A 386 15.40 -0.98 8.21
N PRO A 387 16.07 -0.75 7.06
CA PRO A 387 17.31 0.01 7.02
C PRO A 387 17.08 1.52 7.15
N GLU A 388 18.06 2.23 7.72
CA GLU A 388 18.07 3.69 7.74
C GLU A 388 18.08 4.30 6.32
N ALA A 389 17.71 5.57 6.22
CA ALA A 389 17.99 6.37 5.02
C ALA A 389 19.50 6.64 4.92
N TRP A 390 20.19 5.93 4.01
CA TRP A 390 21.66 5.95 3.94
C TRP A 390 22.20 6.54 2.63
N GLN A 391 21.46 6.44 1.52
CA GLN A 391 21.95 6.79 0.18
C GLN A 391 22.31 8.27 0.05
N ASN A 392 21.49 9.15 0.62
CA ASN A 392 21.68 10.61 0.52
C ASN A 392 22.23 11.25 1.80
N ASP A 393 22.43 10.47 2.87
CA ASP A 393 23.05 10.97 4.10
C ASP A 393 24.57 11.08 3.92
N LYS A 394 25.08 12.29 3.76
CA LYS A 394 26.54 12.56 3.62
C LYS A 394 27.30 12.49 4.94
N THR A 395 26.61 12.45 6.08
CA THR A 395 27.20 12.45 7.42
C THR A 395 27.35 11.04 8.02
N MET A 396 26.75 10.03 7.38
CA MET A 396 26.86 8.64 7.81
C MET A 396 28.31 8.11 7.71
N PRO A 397 28.84 7.47 8.79
CA PRO A 397 30.14 6.82 8.76
C PRO A 397 30.27 5.78 7.64
N GLN A 398 31.46 5.65 7.07
CA GLN A 398 31.69 4.83 5.88
C GLN A 398 31.36 3.36 6.11
N GLU A 399 31.78 2.77 7.24
CA GLU A 399 31.52 1.36 7.52
C GLU A 399 30.02 1.05 7.60
N LYS A 400 29.23 1.98 8.16
CA LYS A 400 27.77 1.86 8.25
C LYS A 400 27.11 2.01 6.89
N ARG A 401 27.60 2.93 6.05
CA ARG A 401 27.16 3.09 4.66
C ARG A 401 27.42 1.82 3.85
N ASP A 402 28.62 1.26 3.98
CA ASP A 402 29.03 0.05 3.29
C ASP A 402 28.20 -1.17 3.72
N PHE A 403 27.90 -1.29 5.02
CA PHE A 403 26.95 -2.29 5.51
C PHE A 403 25.58 -2.15 4.84
N TYR A 404 25.00 -0.96 4.80
CA TYR A 404 23.68 -0.77 4.20
C TYR A 404 23.67 -0.94 2.68
N GLN A 405 24.76 -0.56 1.98
CA GLN A 405 24.90 -0.83 0.55
C GLN A 405 25.00 -2.33 0.26
N TRP A 406 25.73 -3.07 1.10
CA TRP A 406 25.75 -4.53 1.05
C TRP A 406 24.36 -5.11 1.36
N ALA A 407 23.68 -4.66 2.42
CA ALA A 407 22.35 -5.14 2.81
C ALA A 407 21.30 -4.87 1.72
N ALA A 408 21.39 -3.73 1.03
CA ALA A 408 20.55 -3.43 -0.12
C ALA A 408 20.76 -4.42 -1.29
N CYS A 409 21.90 -5.09 -1.40
CA CYS A 409 22.08 -6.18 -2.37
C CYS A 409 21.46 -7.50 -1.93
N VAL A 410 21.13 -7.63 -0.63
CA VAL A 410 20.59 -8.84 0.01
C VAL A 410 19.07 -8.84 0.03
N MET A 411 18.46 -7.71 0.40
CA MET A 411 17.01 -7.60 0.59
C MET A 411 16.57 -6.15 0.39
N GLU A 412 15.42 -5.98 -0.24
CA GLU A 412 14.70 -4.71 -0.32
C GLU A 412 14.12 -4.30 1.04
N PRO A 413 14.06 -2.99 1.35
CA PRO A 413 13.37 -2.51 2.54
C PRO A 413 11.90 -2.94 2.57
N TRP A 414 11.42 -3.36 3.73
CA TRP A 414 9.99 -3.45 4.03
C TRP A 414 9.54 -2.06 4.47
N ASP A 415 9.06 -1.27 3.50
CA ASP A 415 8.80 0.17 3.68
C ASP A 415 7.37 0.44 4.15
N GLY A 416 7.13 1.65 4.66
CA GLY A 416 5.87 2.09 5.23
C GLY A 416 6.02 2.65 6.66
N PRO A 417 5.00 3.32 7.21
CA PRO A 417 5.01 3.72 8.61
C PRO A 417 5.20 2.49 9.49
N ALA A 418 6.19 2.50 10.38
CA ALA A 418 6.40 1.36 11.25
C ALA A 418 7.07 1.76 12.57
N LEU A 419 6.42 1.40 13.66
CA LEU A 419 7.06 1.15 14.95
C LEU A 419 7.06 -0.36 15.18
N ILE A 420 8.21 -0.99 14.94
CA ILE A 420 8.41 -2.43 15.16
C ILE A 420 9.03 -2.61 16.52
N SER A 421 8.26 -3.16 17.46
CA SER A 421 8.77 -3.66 18.74
C SER A 421 9.01 -5.16 18.62
N PHE A 422 10.17 -5.66 19.04
CA PHE A 422 10.58 -7.04 18.76
C PHE A 422 11.32 -7.69 19.92
N THR A 423 11.19 -9.00 20.07
CA THR A 423 11.87 -9.79 21.10
C THR A 423 12.03 -11.27 20.75
N ASP A 424 13.16 -11.85 21.16
CA ASP A 424 13.43 -13.31 21.21
C ASP A 424 13.49 -13.82 22.67
N GLY A 425 12.95 -13.04 23.61
CA GLY A 425 13.06 -13.28 25.04
C GLY A 425 14.38 -12.83 25.67
N ARG A 426 15.49 -12.74 24.92
CA ARG A 426 16.76 -12.15 25.42
C ARG A 426 16.81 -10.66 25.13
N TYR A 427 16.68 -10.33 23.85
CA TYR A 427 16.61 -8.97 23.35
C TYR A 427 15.16 -8.50 23.41
N ILE A 428 14.95 -7.26 23.82
CA ILE A 428 13.71 -6.53 23.57
C ILE A 428 14.10 -5.16 23.04
N GLY A 429 13.48 -4.75 21.95
CA GLY A 429 13.81 -3.51 21.30
C GLY A 429 12.67 -2.94 20.50
N ALA A 430 12.89 -1.73 20.00
CA ALA A 430 12.02 -1.08 19.05
C ALA A 430 12.84 -0.33 18.00
N VAL A 431 12.34 -0.32 16.76
CA VAL A 431 12.89 0.48 15.67
C VAL A 431 11.76 1.25 15.00
N LEU A 432 12.07 2.48 14.60
CA LEU A 432 11.19 3.24 13.71
C LEU A 432 11.60 3.03 12.26
N ASP A 433 10.63 3.12 11.37
CA ASP A 433 10.86 3.22 9.94
C ASP A 433 11.81 4.39 9.60
N ARG A 434 12.30 4.40 8.36
CA ARG A 434 13.30 5.37 7.90
C ARG A 434 12.83 6.82 7.92
N ASN A 435 11.52 7.06 7.92
CA ASN A 435 10.89 8.37 7.96
C ASN A 435 10.45 8.73 9.40
N GLY A 436 10.29 7.73 10.27
CA GLY A 436 9.86 7.90 11.66
C GLY A 436 8.43 8.38 11.76
N LEU A 437 7.53 7.72 11.02
CA LEU A 437 6.13 8.12 10.84
C LEU A 437 5.25 7.75 12.03
N ARG A 438 5.77 6.98 12.99
CA ARG A 438 5.04 6.55 14.20
C ARG A 438 5.71 7.05 15.47
N PRO A 439 4.94 7.41 16.51
CA PRO A 439 5.52 7.93 17.74
C PRO A 439 6.07 6.79 18.61
N SER A 440 7.24 7.01 19.22
CA SER A 440 7.80 6.11 20.24
C SER A 440 8.57 6.91 21.29
N ARG A 441 8.15 6.78 22.54
CA ARG A 441 8.68 7.49 23.72
C ARG A 441 9.13 6.47 24.74
N PHE A 442 10.21 6.76 25.47
CA PHE A 442 10.68 5.85 26.50
C PHE A 442 11.27 6.54 27.73
N TYR A 443 11.22 5.79 28.83
CA TYR A 443 11.72 6.15 30.14
C TYR A 443 12.67 5.05 30.62
N VAL A 444 13.73 5.45 31.31
CA VAL A 444 14.58 4.54 32.09
C VAL A 444 14.51 5.00 33.55
N THR A 445 14.31 4.06 34.47
CA THR A 445 14.21 4.35 35.91
C THR A 445 15.50 4.01 36.65
N LYS A 446 15.63 4.49 37.89
CA LYS A 446 16.74 4.13 38.81
C LYS A 446 16.73 2.66 39.21
N GLU A 447 15.58 1.99 39.10
CA GLU A 447 15.41 0.56 39.37
C GLU A 447 15.79 -0.33 38.18
N ASN A 448 16.44 0.23 37.14
CA ASN A 448 16.77 -0.48 35.91
C ASN A 448 15.54 -1.04 35.17
N VAL A 449 14.41 -0.33 35.21
CA VAL A 449 13.25 -0.63 34.36
C VAL A 449 13.23 0.31 33.18
N LEU A 450 13.02 -0.23 31.98
CA LEU A 450 12.76 0.54 30.77
C LEU A 450 11.29 0.40 30.38
N VAL A 451 10.65 1.52 30.12
CA VAL A 451 9.27 1.61 29.63
C VAL A 451 9.29 2.32 28.29
N MET A 452 8.76 1.68 27.25
CA MET A 452 8.57 2.27 25.92
C MET A 452 7.09 2.21 25.56
N ALA A 453 6.55 3.30 25.02
CA ALA A 453 5.18 3.31 24.50
C ALA A 453 5.04 4.30 23.33
N SER A 454 3.93 4.16 22.59
CA SER A 454 3.53 5.14 21.58
C SER A 454 3.32 6.55 22.16
N GLU A 455 2.93 6.66 23.44
CA GLU A 455 2.62 7.93 24.11
C GLU A 455 3.38 8.14 25.42
N VAL A 456 3.29 9.35 25.97
CA VAL A 456 3.75 9.70 27.32
C VAL A 456 2.57 9.67 28.29
N GLY A 457 2.82 9.48 29.59
CA GLY A 457 1.75 9.48 30.62
C GLY A 457 1.11 8.12 30.88
N VAL A 458 1.61 7.07 30.21
CA VAL A 458 1.09 5.70 30.34
C VAL A 458 1.69 4.90 31.51
N TYR A 459 2.66 5.45 32.23
CA TYR A 459 3.36 4.76 33.33
C TYR A 459 3.55 5.69 34.52
N ASP A 460 3.10 5.24 35.69
CA ASP A 460 3.19 6.00 36.94
C ASP A 460 4.58 5.84 37.56
N VAL A 461 5.34 6.92 37.56
CA VAL A 461 6.65 6.98 38.18
C VAL A 461 6.93 8.39 38.68
N ASP A 462 7.46 8.48 39.90
CA ASP A 462 7.92 9.75 40.44
C ASP A 462 9.05 10.31 39.54
N PRO A 463 8.99 11.58 39.10
CA PRO A 463 10.02 12.17 38.25
C PRO A 463 11.45 12.02 38.78
N SER A 464 11.64 11.99 40.10
CA SER A 464 12.94 11.78 40.76
C SER A 464 13.52 10.37 40.54
N GLN A 465 12.68 9.40 40.14
CA GLN A 465 13.09 8.03 39.82
C GLN A 465 13.45 7.84 38.34
N VAL A 466 13.17 8.81 37.48
CA VAL A 466 13.49 8.75 36.06
C VAL A 466 14.95 9.17 35.83
N THR A 467 15.77 8.28 35.27
CA THR A 467 17.17 8.57 34.88
C THR A 467 17.27 9.12 33.47
N LEU A 468 16.40 8.67 32.57
CA LEU A 468 16.36 9.11 31.17
C LEU A 468 14.91 9.16 30.68
N LYS A 469 14.53 10.26 30.02
CA LYS A 469 13.28 10.41 29.27
C LYS A 469 13.64 10.84 27.86
N SER A 470 13.24 10.08 26.84
CA SER A 470 13.63 10.33 25.45
C SER A 470 12.61 9.78 24.44
N ARG A 471 12.94 9.87 23.16
CA ARG A 471 12.15 9.36 22.03
C ARG A 471 13.02 8.67 20.99
N LEU A 472 12.45 7.71 20.26
CA LEU A 472 13.08 7.20 19.05
C LEU A 472 13.04 8.26 17.94
N LYS A 473 14.04 8.20 17.06
CA LYS A 473 14.18 9.06 15.88
C LYS A 473 14.15 8.16 14.63
N PRO A 474 13.90 8.71 13.43
CA PRO A 474 13.82 7.92 12.20
C PRO A 474 14.99 6.94 12.04
N GLY A 475 14.67 5.67 11.78
CA GLY A 475 15.62 4.58 11.62
C GLY A 475 16.49 4.21 12.83
N ARG A 476 16.35 4.87 14.00
CA ARG A 476 17.11 4.53 15.23
C ARG A 476 16.49 3.35 15.96
N MET A 477 17.34 2.54 16.59
CA MET A 477 16.94 1.36 17.35
C MET A 477 17.16 1.55 18.86
N LEU A 478 16.13 1.24 19.65
CA LEU A 478 16.20 1.05 21.10
C LEU A 478 16.39 -0.44 21.35
N LEU A 479 17.37 -0.84 22.16
CA LEU A 479 17.64 -2.26 22.40
C LEU A 479 18.13 -2.52 23.82
N VAL A 480 17.45 -3.42 24.53
CA VAL A 480 17.88 -3.96 25.82
C VAL A 480 18.33 -5.40 25.62
N ASP A 481 19.49 -5.75 26.17
CA ASP A 481 19.96 -7.13 26.29
C ASP A 481 19.87 -7.54 27.77
N THR A 482 18.87 -8.36 28.09
CA THR A 482 18.62 -8.80 29.48
C THR A 482 19.69 -9.76 30.00
N LYS A 483 20.43 -10.42 29.09
CA LYS A 483 21.54 -11.31 29.44
C LYS A 483 22.81 -10.51 29.78
N GLU A 484 23.11 -9.49 28.99
CA GLU A 484 24.22 -8.56 29.28
C GLU A 484 23.84 -7.46 30.30
N LYS A 485 22.57 -7.38 30.68
CA LYS A 485 22.01 -6.46 31.68
C LYS A 485 22.22 -4.99 31.33
N LYS A 486 22.06 -4.62 30.05
CA LYS A 486 22.36 -3.28 29.58
C LYS A 486 21.40 -2.77 28.51
N LEU A 487 21.19 -1.46 28.52
CA LEU A 487 20.61 -0.70 27.41
C LEU A 487 21.72 -0.42 26.39
N ILE A 488 21.61 -0.98 25.19
CA ILE A 488 22.59 -0.84 24.12
C ILE A 488 22.27 0.44 23.33
N GLN A 489 23.28 1.30 23.15
CA GLN A 489 23.11 2.50 22.34
C GLN A 489 23.08 2.16 20.85
N ASP A 490 22.18 2.80 20.11
CA ASP A 490 22.04 2.64 18.65
C ASP A 490 23.37 2.77 17.88
N ILE A 491 24.19 3.77 18.25
CA ILE A 491 25.47 4.04 17.58
C ILE A 491 26.45 2.88 17.80
N GLU A 492 26.56 2.38 19.04
CA GLU A 492 27.41 1.24 19.39
C GLU A 492 26.97 -0.03 18.67
N LEU A 493 25.67 -0.34 18.73
CA LEU A 493 25.07 -1.51 18.10
C LEU A 493 25.35 -1.54 16.60
N LYS A 494 25.01 -0.45 15.92
CA LYS A 494 25.13 -0.36 14.47
C LYS A 494 26.58 -0.33 14.01
N ALA A 495 27.48 0.29 14.77
CA ALA A 495 28.90 0.23 14.49
C ALA A 495 29.45 -1.19 14.63
N LYS A 496 29.02 -1.94 15.66
CA LYS A 496 29.41 -3.35 15.86
C LYS A 496 28.93 -4.22 14.70
N ILE A 497 27.67 -4.09 14.29
CA ILE A 497 27.10 -4.86 13.16
C ILE A 497 27.79 -4.46 11.84
N ALA A 498 27.98 -3.17 11.60
CA ALA A 498 28.65 -2.68 10.38
C ALA A 498 30.12 -3.11 10.29
N LYS A 499 30.78 -3.41 11.41
CA LYS A 499 32.16 -3.92 11.46
C LYS A 499 32.24 -5.43 11.65
N SER A 500 31.10 -6.13 11.67
CA SER A 500 31.07 -7.58 11.89
C SER A 500 31.73 -8.37 10.76
N ARG A 501 31.77 -7.79 9.55
CA ARG A 501 32.29 -8.40 8.33
C ARG A 501 32.96 -7.33 7.45
N PRO A 502 33.88 -7.70 6.53
CA PRO A 502 34.63 -6.75 5.70
C PRO A 502 33.78 -6.24 4.52
N HIS A 503 32.67 -5.55 4.79
CA HIS A 503 31.72 -5.08 3.78
C HIS A 503 32.37 -4.15 2.74
N SER A 504 33.26 -3.25 3.18
CA SER A 504 34.00 -2.34 2.29
C SER A 504 34.84 -3.09 1.26
N GLU A 505 35.55 -4.14 1.70
CA GLU A 505 36.36 -4.97 0.81
C GLU A 505 35.48 -5.72 -0.20
N TRP A 506 34.36 -6.27 0.26
CA TRP A 506 33.40 -6.97 -0.61
C TRP A 506 32.86 -6.05 -1.70
N LEU A 507 32.43 -4.84 -1.33
CA LEU A 507 31.92 -3.85 -2.28
C LEU A 507 32.98 -3.48 -3.33
N GLN A 508 34.20 -3.16 -2.90
CA GLN A 508 35.29 -2.76 -3.79
C GLN A 508 35.70 -3.90 -4.76
N GLN A 509 35.74 -5.14 -4.27
CA GLN A 509 36.24 -6.26 -5.07
C GLN A 509 35.19 -6.86 -6.01
N LYS A 510 33.90 -6.83 -5.64
CA LYS A 510 32.86 -7.65 -6.31
C LYS A 510 31.73 -6.85 -6.95
N MET A 511 31.40 -5.66 -6.46
CA MET A 511 30.39 -4.80 -7.08
C MET A 511 30.82 -4.37 -8.47
N ILE A 512 29.84 -4.25 -9.37
CA ILE A 512 30.08 -3.88 -10.76
C ILE A 512 29.36 -2.55 -11.03
N THR A 513 30.09 -1.58 -11.54
CA THR A 513 29.53 -0.30 -12.02
C THR A 513 29.40 -0.30 -13.54
N LEU A 514 28.49 0.54 -14.08
CA LEU A 514 28.43 0.74 -15.54
C LEU A 514 29.75 1.31 -16.09
N ASP A 515 30.46 2.12 -15.31
CA ASP A 515 31.77 2.67 -15.71
C ASP A 515 32.84 1.59 -15.82
N GLU A 516 32.86 0.61 -14.92
CA GLU A 516 33.74 -0.56 -15.07
C GLU A 516 33.44 -1.36 -16.35
N ILE A 517 32.15 -1.57 -16.66
CA ILE A 517 31.73 -2.27 -17.88
C ILE A 517 32.14 -1.47 -19.13
N ARG A 518 31.99 -0.13 -19.11
CA ARG A 518 32.44 0.77 -20.19
C ARG A 518 33.95 0.64 -20.40
N ASN A 519 34.73 0.77 -19.33
CA ASN A 519 36.20 0.71 -19.39
C ASN A 519 36.70 -0.65 -19.87
N ALA A 520 36.07 -1.75 -19.45
CA ALA A 520 36.40 -3.09 -19.91
C ALA A 520 36.09 -3.32 -21.41
N ASN A 521 35.03 -2.71 -21.93
CA ASN A 521 34.64 -2.83 -23.34
C ASN A 521 35.45 -1.93 -24.29
N VAL A 522 35.87 -0.74 -23.85
CA VAL A 522 36.76 0.16 -24.63
C VAL A 522 38.08 -0.53 -25.00
N LEU A 523 38.53 -1.49 -24.20
CA LEU A 523 39.75 -2.26 -24.46
C LEU A 523 39.58 -3.36 -25.53
N ASN A 524 38.35 -3.69 -25.97
CA ASN A 524 38.07 -4.90 -26.75
C ASN A 524 37.24 -4.73 -28.04
N THR A 525 36.78 -3.53 -28.43
CA THR A 525 36.01 -3.37 -29.70
C THR A 525 36.18 -1.98 -30.33
N PRO A 526 36.20 -1.84 -31.69
CA PRO A 526 36.12 -0.54 -32.35
C PRO A 526 34.83 0.21 -31.98
N PRO A 527 34.78 1.55 -32.16
CA PRO A 527 33.53 2.29 -32.01
C PRO A 527 32.49 1.69 -32.96
N VAL A 528 31.35 1.26 -32.41
CA VAL A 528 30.21 0.83 -33.21
C VAL A 528 29.58 2.08 -33.79
N ASP A 529 30.10 2.51 -34.92
CA ASP A 529 29.49 3.53 -35.76
C ASP A 529 28.44 2.82 -36.63
N GLU A 530 27.28 2.50 -36.06
CA GLU A 530 26.20 1.88 -36.84
C GLU A 530 24.81 2.07 -36.20
N LEU A 531 24.45 3.33 -35.93
CA LEU A 531 23.14 3.76 -36.41
C LEU A 531 23.31 3.90 -37.93
N ALA A 532 23.15 2.80 -38.67
CA ALA A 532 22.96 2.87 -40.11
C ALA A 532 21.98 4.02 -40.33
N LYS A 533 22.41 5.10 -41.02
CA LYS A 533 21.64 6.33 -41.06
C LYS A 533 20.32 6.01 -41.76
N LEU A 534 19.26 5.72 -40.98
CA LEU A 534 17.93 5.46 -41.51
C LEU A 534 17.60 6.60 -42.48
N PRO A 535 17.07 6.30 -43.68
CA PRO A 535 16.72 7.32 -44.66
C PRO A 535 15.83 8.40 -44.03
N ALA A 536 15.88 9.65 -44.53
CA ALA A 536 15.14 10.77 -43.95
C ALA A 536 13.61 10.52 -43.84
N SER A 537 13.05 9.65 -44.69
CA SER A 537 11.66 9.19 -44.65
C SER A 537 11.35 8.19 -43.52
N GLN A 538 12.34 7.80 -42.72
CA GLN A 538 12.27 6.87 -41.59
C GLN A 538 12.86 7.50 -40.32
N ARG A 539 12.87 8.85 -40.24
CA ARG A 539 13.38 9.63 -39.11
C ARG A 539 12.40 10.72 -38.73
N GLY A 540 12.53 11.22 -37.51
CA GLY A 540 11.69 12.32 -37.00
C GLY A 540 10.23 11.92 -36.88
N ILE A 541 9.34 12.88 -37.04
CA ILE A 541 7.89 12.66 -36.87
C ILE A 541 7.27 11.71 -37.93
N PHE A 542 8.00 11.43 -39.00
CA PHE A 542 7.59 10.55 -40.10
C PHE A 542 8.04 9.10 -39.92
N ASP A 543 8.74 8.78 -38.83
CA ASP A 543 9.16 7.41 -38.54
C ASP A 543 7.92 6.51 -38.32
N PRO A 544 7.69 5.49 -39.17
CA PRO A 544 6.52 4.63 -39.06
C PRO A 544 6.44 3.89 -37.72
N ARG A 545 7.57 3.66 -37.05
CA ARG A 545 7.60 3.02 -35.72
C ARG A 545 6.84 3.84 -34.68
N LEU A 546 6.83 5.17 -34.80
CA LEU A 546 6.06 6.02 -33.89
C LEU A 546 4.55 5.68 -33.95
N SER A 547 4.00 5.50 -35.15
CA SER A 547 2.60 5.08 -35.33
C SER A 547 2.38 3.66 -34.83
N LEU A 548 3.29 2.73 -35.13
CA LEU A 548 3.20 1.33 -34.68
C LEU A 548 3.10 1.22 -33.15
N PHE A 549 3.91 2.00 -32.43
CA PHE A 549 3.96 2.02 -30.96
C PHE A 549 3.01 3.04 -30.32
N GLY A 550 2.10 3.64 -31.09
CA GLY A 550 1.03 4.49 -30.56
C GLY A 550 1.47 5.86 -30.08
N TYR A 551 2.56 6.42 -30.61
CA TYR A 551 2.90 7.83 -30.38
C TYR A 551 1.89 8.73 -31.09
N THR A 552 1.52 9.82 -30.42
CA THR A 552 0.63 10.84 -30.97
C THR A 552 1.30 12.19 -31.00
N THR A 553 0.76 13.12 -31.79
CA THR A 553 1.23 14.51 -31.79
C THR A 553 1.12 15.16 -30.41
N GLU A 554 0.13 14.79 -29.59
CA GLU A 554 -0.02 15.30 -28.22
C GLU A 554 1.07 14.77 -27.30
N THR A 555 1.31 13.45 -27.28
CA THR A 555 2.37 12.84 -26.46
C THR A 555 3.74 13.47 -26.75
N VAL A 556 4.06 13.72 -28.02
CA VAL A 556 5.34 14.34 -28.40
C VAL A 556 5.42 15.79 -27.91
N ASN A 557 4.41 16.61 -28.21
CA ASN A 557 4.48 18.05 -27.93
C ASN A 557 4.21 18.41 -26.47
N MET A 558 3.27 17.73 -25.82
CA MET A 558 2.84 18.05 -24.45
C MET A 558 3.68 17.35 -23.39
N LEU A 559 4.30 16.20 -23.68
CA LEU A 559 5.01 15.41 -22.68
C LEU A 559 6.51 15.30 -22.98
N LEU A 560 6.88 14.75 -24.14
CA LEU A 560 8.29 14.47 -24.46
C LEU A 560 9.13 15.74 -24.60
N ILE A 561 8.68 16.71 -25.40
CA ILE A 561 9.42 17.97 -25.60
C ILE A 561 9.66 18.70 -24.27
N PRO A 562 8.65 18.87 -23.38
CA PRO A 562 8.88 19.42 -22.05
C PRO A 562 9.89 18.64 -21.21
N MET A 563 9.90 17.30 -21.26
CA MET A 563 10.90 16.52 -20.54
C MET A 563 12.32 16.76 -21.06
N PHE A 564 12.51 16.88 -22.38
CA PHE A 564 13.82 17.18 -22.96
C PHE A 564 14.28 18.62 -22.67
N LYS A 565 13.36 19.60 -22.68
CA LYS A 565 13.69 21.03 -22.48
C LYS A 565 13.79 21.42 -21.01
N ASN A 566 12.78 21.06 -20.22
CA ASN A 566 12.59 21.53 -18.84
C ASN A 566 13.07 20.51 -17.79
N LYS A 567 13.44 19.29 -18.21
CA LYS A 567 13.89 18.19 -17.32
C LYS A 567 12.83 17.79 -16.28
N LYS A 568 11.57 18.08 -16.61
CA LYS A 568 10.38 17.83 -15.78
C LYS A 568 9.19 17.52 -16.69
N GLU A 569 8.26 16.74 -16.18
CA GLU A 569 6.96 16.56 -16.81
C GLU A 569 6.19 17.89 -16.85
N ALA A 570 5.35 18.08 -17.87
CA ALA A 570 4.46 19.23 -17.96
C ALA A 570 3.29 19.15 -16.96
N LEU A 571 2.82 20.33 -16.54
CA LEU A 571 1.59 20.46 -15.77
C LEU A 571 0.38 20.61 -16.72
N GLY A 572 -0.75 20.03 -16.30
CA GLY A 572 -2.07 20.20 -16.89
C GLY A 572 -3.08 20.74 -15.87
N SER A 573 -4.34 20.85 -16.31
CA SER A 573 -5.49 21.28 -15.50
C SER A 573 -6.76 20.55 -15.97
N MET A 574 -7.88 20.81 -15.30
CA MET A 574 -9.16 20.10 -15.47
C MET A 574 -9.08 18.61 -15.09
N GLY A 575 -10.18 17.88 -15.30
CA GLY A 575 -10.28 16.46 -14.95
C GLY A 575 -9.97 15.56 -16.14
N ASN A 576 -9.92 14.25 -15.91
CA ASN A 576 -9.88 13.28 -17.00
C ASN A 576 -11.29 12.92 -17.46
N ASP A 577 -11.72 13.52 -18.57
CA ASP A 577 -13.04 13.33 -19.17
C ASP A 577 -13.05 12.48 -20.44
N ALA A 578 -11.90 11.90 -20.80
CA ALA A 578 -11.76 10.93 -21.87
C ALA A 578 -12.27 9.53 -21.40
N PRO A 579 -12.57 8.60 -22.33
CA PRO A 579 -13.00 7.25 -21.99
C PRO A 579 -11.98 6.48 -21.17
N LEU A 580 -12.50 5.57 -20.35
CA LEU A 580 -11.69 4.46 -19.84
C LEU A 580 -11.09 3.67 -21.00
N ALA A 581 -9.88 3.12 -20.82
CA ALA A 581 -9.19 2.38 -21.87
C ALA A 581 -10.07 1.28 -22.47
N CYS A 582 -10.78 0.51 -21.65
CA CYS A 582 -11.70 -0.53 -22.11
C CYS A 582 -12.94 -0.04 -22.88
N LEU A 583 -13.22 1.28 -22.89
CA LEU A 583 -14.32 1.91 -23.63
C LEU A 583 -13.82 2.74 -24.83
N SER A 584 -12.50 2.93 -24.96
CA SER A 584 -11.90 3.68 -26.07
C SER A 584 -12.01 2.93 -27.38
N ASN A 585 -12.27 3.66 -28.46
CA ASN A 585 -12.28 3.11 -29.82
C ASN A 585 -10.94 3.34 -30.55
N PHE A 586 -9.91 3.85 -29.87
CA PHE A 586 -8.64 4.28 -30.45
C PHE A 586 -7.46 3.37 -30.12
N GLN A 587 -7.72 2.07 -29.89
CA GLN A 587 -6.69 1.02 -29.71
C GLN A 587 -5.67 1.38 -28.63
N PRO A 588 -6.11 1.61 -27.36
CA PRO A 588 -5.23 2.02 -26.29
C PRO A 588 -4.10 1.00 -26.07
N ILE A 589 -2.94 1.50 -25.64
CA ILE A 589 -1.81 0.63 -25.27
C ILE A 589 -2.06 0.03 -23.88
N PRO A 590 -1.50 -1.16 -23.56
CA PRO A 590 -1.80 -1.87 -22.31
C PRO A 590 -1.54 -1.06 -21.03
N TYR A 591 -0.64 -0.08 -21.06
CA TYR A 591 -0.35 0.81 -19.93
C TYR A 591 -1.59 1.58 -19.44
N GLU A 592 -2.48 2.01 -20.34
CA GLU A 592 -3.63 2.88 -20.02
C GLU A 592 -4.68 2.22 -19.11
N TYR A 593 -4.65 0.89 -19.06
CA TYR A 593 -5.54 0.08 -18.22
C TYR A 593 -5.11 0.09 -16.74
N PHE A 594 -3.88 0.49 -16.43
CA PHE A 594 -3.36 0.51 -15.08
C PHE A 594 -3.52 1.89 -14.44
N LYS A 595 -4.11 1.93 -13.25
CA LYS A 595 -4.23 3.15 -12.44
C LYS A 595 -3.35 3.03 -11.21
N GLN A 596 -2.55 4.06 -10.97
CA GLN A 596 -1.64 4.17 -9.83
C GLN A 596 -2.45 4.20 -8.54
N LEU A 597 -2.12 3.29 -7.63
CA LEU A 597 -2.63 3.32 -6.27
C LEU A 597 -1.93 4.41 -5.46
N PHE A 598 -2.56 4.85 -4.39
CA PHE A 598 -2.03 5.89 -3.52
C PHE A 598 -2.44 5.61 -2.08
N ALA A 599 -1.76 6.26 -1.14
CA ALA A 599 -2.06 6.14 0.27
C ALA A 599 -3.16 7.12 0.66
N GLN A 600 -4.15 6.65 1.41
CA GLN A 600 -5.13 7.51 2.07
C GLN A 600 -5.51 6.92 3.43
N VAL A 601 -5.37 7.74 4.47
CA VAL A 601 -5.71 7.43 5.87
C VAL A 601 -4.83 6.37 6.52
N THR A 602 -4.76 5.14 5.99
CA THR A 602 -4.04 4.00 6.59
C THR A 602 -2.55 4.26 6.74
N ASN A 603 -1.96 4.87 5.73
CA ASN A 603 -0.60 5.39 5.75
C ASN A 603 -0.52 6.75 5.02
N PRO A 604 0.54 7.55 5.22
CA PRO A 604 0.70 8.83 4.56
C PRO A 604 1.54 8.72 3.28
N PRO A 605 1.29 9.58 2.27
CA PRO A 605 2.26 9.84 1.21
C PRO A 605 3.49 10.60 1.74
N ILE A 606 4.57 10.65 0.96
CA ILE A 606 5.84 11.34 1.29
C ILE A 606 5.98 12.61 0.45
N ASP A 607 6.74 13.62 0.90
CA ASP A 607 7.09 14.77 0.04
C ASP A 607 8.37 14.48 -0.79
N PRO A 608 8.27 14.20 -2.10
CA PRO A 608 9.43 13.82 -2.91
C PRO A 608 10.43 14.95 -3.16
N PHE A 609 10.10 16.19 -2.79
CA PHE A 609 10.96 17.35 -2.96
C PHE A 609 11.64 17.74 -1.65
N ARG A 610 10.85 17.87 -0.57
CA ARG A 610 11.33 18.35 0.74
C ARG A 610 11.99 17.22 1.54
N GLU A 611 11.53 15.99 1.37
CA GLU A 611 12.01 14.81 2.09
C GLU A 611 12.90 13.94 1.18
N LYS A 612 13.48 14.51 0.12
CA LYS A 612 14.34 13.79 -0.84
C LYS A 612 15.49 13.00 -0.18
N VAL A 613 15.93 13.38 1.02
CA VAL A 613 16.97 12.67 1.77
C VAL A 613 16.61 11.21 2.06
N VAL A 614 15.32 10.90 2.23
CA VAL A 614 14.86 9.52 2.48
C VAL A 614 14.60 8.74 1.20
N MET A 615 14.51 9.39 0.04
CA MET A 615 14.16 8.74 -1.22
C MET A 615 15.38 8.24 -2.00
N SER A 616 15.26 7.14 -2.74
CA SER A 616 16.35 6.63 -3.58
C SER A 616 15.85 5.93 -4.84
N MET A 617 16.42 6.28 -6.00
CA MET A 617 16.29 5.54 -7.26
C MET A 617 17.42 4.53 -7.51
N GLN A 618 18.39 4.45 -6.60
CA GLN A 618 19.48 3.50 -6.74
C GLN A 618 18.97 2.08 -6.48
N CYS A 619 19.33 1.14 -7.35
CA CYS A 619 18.98 -0.27 -7.16
C CYS A 619 20.04 -1.19 -7.76
N PRO A 620 20.26 -2.37 -7.15
CA PRO A 620 21.08 -3.40 -7.75
C PRO A 620 20.32 -4.10 -8.90
N LEU A 621 21.06 -4.48 -9.94
CA LEU A 621 20.59 -5.23 -11.09
C LEU A 621 21.31 -6.58 -11.18
N GLY A 622 20.55 -7.63 -11.50
CA GLY A 622 21.07 -8.98 -11.70
C GLY A 622 20.83 -9.94 -10.52
N PRO A 623 21.46 -11.12 -10.55
CA PRO A 623 21.15 -12.22 -9.65
C PRO A 623 21.39 -11.91 -8.17
N GLU A 624 20.61 -12.56 -7.31
CA GLU A 624 20.79 -12.56 -5.87
C GLU A 624 21.46 -13.85 -5.41
N ALA A 625 22.39 -13.72 -4.46
CA ALA A 625 23.03 -14.86 -3.82
C ALA A 625 22.16 -15.38 -2.65
N ASN A 626 22.66 -16.41 -1.96
CA ASN A 626 21.98 -16.97 -0.79
C ASN A 626 21.69 -15.89 0.28
N LEU A 627 20.40 -15.72 0.62
CA LEU A 627 19.94 -14.76 1.65
C LEU A 627 20.48 -15.13 3.04
N LEU A 628 20.58 -16.43 3.35
CA LEU A 628 20.85 -16.92 4.70
C LEU A 628 22.34 -16.87 5.08
N GLN A 629 23.24 -16.69 4.12
CA GLN A 629 24.68 -16.64 4.36
C GLN A 629 25.27 -15.31 3.89
N PRO A 630 25.69 -14.42 4.82
CA PRO A 630 26.40 -13.20 4.49
C PRO A 630 27.69 -13.47 3.70
N SER A 631 27.85 -12.89 2.51
CA SER A 631 29.05 -13.11 1.70
C SER A 631 29.32 -12.00 0.68
N ALA A 632 30.54 -11.99 0.13
CA ALA A 632 30.95 -11.11 -0.97
C ALA A 632 30.16 -11.37 -2.28
N GLN A 633 29.54 -12.55 -2.41
CA GLN A 633 28.79 -12.90 -3.61
C GLN A 633 27.51 -12.09 -3.75
N GLN A 634 26.94 -11.62 -2.63
CA GLN A 634 25.71 -10.81 -2.62
C GLN A 634 25.86 -9.50 -3.38
N VAL A 635 27.06 -8.90 -3.38
CA VAL A 635 27.35 -7.65 -4.08
C VAL A 635 27.86 -7.86 -5.50
N HIS A 636 27.92 -9.10 -6.01
CA HIS A 636 28.28 -9.37 -7.40
C HIS A 636 27.13 -9.05 -8.38
N ARG A 637 26.71 -7.78 -8.35
CA ARG A 637 25.55 -7.21 -9.03
C ARG A 637 25.96 -5.90 -9.71
N ILE A 638 25.21 -5.48 -10.72
CA ILE A 638 25.41 -4.18 -11.37
C ILE A 638 24.68 -3.13 -10.55
N TRP A 639 25.40 -2.13 -10.02
CA TRP A 639 24.78 -1.04 -9.27
C TRP A 639 24.33 0.07 -10.21
N LEU A 640 23.00 0.31 -10.27
CA LEU A 640 22.42 1.37 -11.07
C LEU A 640 22.05 2.57 -10.19
N THR A 641 22.40 3.77 -10.65
CA THR A 641 22.00 5.02 -10.00
C THR A 641 20.65 5.53 -10.49
N ASN A 642 20.19 5.07 -11.65
CA ASN A 642 18.92 5.39 -12.27
C ASN A 642 18.42 4.16 -13.06
N PRO A 643 17.11 3.86 -13.07
CA PRO A 643 16.56 2.75 -13.85
C PRO A 643 16.58 2.98 -15.37
N ILE A 644 16.75 4.22 -15.84
CA ILE A 644 16.79 4.55 -17.26
C ILE A 644 18.19 4.33 -17.82
N LEU A 645 18.27 3.54 -18.89
CA LEU A 645 19.51 3.24 -19.60
C LEU A 645 19.58 4.03 -20.90
N SER A 646 20.78 4.55 -21.20
CA SER A 646 21.07 5.11 -22.51
C SER A 646 21.15 4.01 -23.58
N ILE A 647 20.98 4.37 -24.85
CA ILE A 647 21.16 3.43 -25.97
C ILE A 647 22.57 2.79 -25.93
N PRO A 648 23.67 3.56 -25.77
CA PRO A 648 25.01 2.98 -25.66
C PRO A 648 25.15 2.00 -24.48
N ASP A 649 24.65 2.36 -23.29
CA ASP A 649 24.75 1.49 -22.12
C ASP A 649 23.99 0.17 -22.30
N THR A 650 22.84 0.22 -22.96
CA THR A 650 22.05 -0.98 -23.26
C THR A 650 22.80 -1.90 -24.24
N GLN A 651 23.48 -1.34 -25.25
CA GLN A 651 24.31 -2.13 -26.16
C GLN A 651 25.52 -2.75 -25.45
N LEU A 652 26.13 -2.04 -24.51
CA LEU A 652 27.19 -2.57 -23.66
C LEU A 652 26.70 -3.73 -22.81
N LEU A 653 25.52 -3.62 -22.19
CA LEU A 653 24.93 -4.69 -21.39
C LEU A 653 24.59 -5.94 -22.23
N LYS A 654 24.11 -5.77 -23.46
CA LYS A 654 23.83 -6.88 -24.38
C LYS A 654 25.07 -7.71 -24.73
N ARG A 655 26.24 -7.07 -24.81
CA ARG A 655 27.52 -7.70 -25.16
C ARG A 655 28.42 -7.92 -23.94
N ASN A 656 27.89 -7.69 -22.74
CA ASN A 656 28.68 -7.71 -21.52
C ASN A 656 29.25 -9.11 -21.27
N THR A 657 30.57 -9.18 -21.13
CA THR A 657 31.33 -10.37 -20.70
C THR A 657 32.14 -10.10 -19.43
N HIS A 658 32.01 -8.90 -18.85
CA HIS A 658 32.78 -8.47 -17.70
C HIS A 658 32.51 -9.39 -16.50
N ARG A 659 33.59 -9.90 -15.88
CA ARG A 659 33.54 -10.84 -14.75
C ARG A 659 32.64 -12.06 -14.99
N GLY A 660 32.58 -12.56 -16.24
CA GLY A 660 31.84 -13.78 -16.59
C GLY A 660 30.33 -13.59 -16.74
N TRP A 661 29.83 -12.35 -16.71
CA TRP A 661 28.43 -12.07 -17.00
C TRP A 661 28.06 -12.46 -18.42
N ARG A 662 26.86 -13.01 -18.59
CA ARG A 662 26.28 -13.30 -19.89
C ARG A 662 24.87 -12.73 -19.98
N THR A 663 24.56 -12.20 -21.15
CA THR A 663 23.26 -11.59 -21.45
C THR A 663 22.56 -12.38 -22.55
N LYS A 664 21.26 -12.67 -22.35
CA LYS A 664 20.39 -13.25 -23.37
C LYS A 664 19.40 -12.18 -23.83
N VAL A 665 19.40 -11.87 -25.12
CA VAL A 665 18.37 -11.04 -25.73
C VAL A 665 17.16 -11.93 -26.07
N LEU A 666 15.99 -11.52 -25.63
CA LEU A 666 14.70 -12.15 -25.88
C LEU A 666 13.94 -11.27 -26.89
N ASP A 667 13.78 -11.77 -28.11
CA ASP A 667 13.05 -11.09 -29.19
C ASP A 667 11.53 -11.25 -28.98
N ILE A 668 10.84 -10.13 -28.70
CA ILE A 668 9.39 -10.12 -28.48
C ILE A 668 8.58 -9.88 -29.76
N THR A 669 9.21 -10.06 -30.93
CA THR A 669 8.55 -9.91 -32.23
C THR A 669 8.12 -11.24 -32.84
N PHE A 670 7.11 -11.18 -33.71
CA PHE A 670 6.55 -12.32 -34.44
C PHE A 670 6.08 -11.89 -35.83
N GLN A 671 5.77 -12.83 -36.71
CA GLN A 671 5.40 -12.49 -38.09
C GLN A 671 3.95 -12.03 -38.17
N TYR A 672 3.67 -10.93 -38.89
CA TYR A 672 2.32 -10.38 -39.02
C TYR A 672 1.29 -11.41 -39.52
N ASN A 673 1.71 -12.31 -40.42
CA ASN A 673 0.83 -13.33 -41.00
C ASN A 673 0.46 -14.48 -40.03
N GLU A 674 1.14 -14.60 -38.89
CA GLU A 674 0.79 -15.55 -37.82
C GLU A 674 -0.44 -15.07 -37.02
N GLY A 675 -0.86 -13.81 -37.22
CA GLY A 675 -2.08 -13.26 -36.65
C GLY A 675 -2.08 -13.26 -35.12
N VAL A 676 -3.28 -13.41 -34.54
CA VAL A 676 -3.45 -13.37 -33.08
C VAL A 676 -2.74 -14.53 -32.38
N GLN A 677 -2.71 -15.71 -32.98
CA GLN A 677 -2.02 -16.86 -32.41
C GLN A 677 -0.52 -16.60 -32.29
N GLY A 678 0.10 -15.98 -33.30
CA GLY A 678 1.51 -15.59 -33.25
C GLY A 678 1.85 -14.65 -32.09
N TYR A 679 0.92 -13.76 -31.72
CA TYR A 679 1.08 -12.86 -30.58
C TYR A 679 1.14 -13.63 -29.25
N ILE A 680 0.24 -14.61 -29.07
CA ILE A 680 0.15 -15.45 -27.87
C ILE A 680 1.38 -16.37 -27.78
N ASP A 681 1.72 -17.03 -28.88
CA ASP A 681 2.86 -17.94 -28.97
C ASP A 681 4.19 -17.23 -28.73
N ALA A 682 4.31 -15.95 -29.14
CA ALA A 682 5.47 -15.13 -28.88
C ALA A 682 5.67 -14.86 -27.37
N ILE A 683 4.59 -14.61 -26.62
CA ILE A 683 4.65 -14.47 -25.16
C ILE A 683 5.15 -15.79 -24.52
N ASP A 684 4.55 -16.91 -24.91
CA ASP A 684 4.91 -18.22 -24.35
C ASP A 684 6.34 -18.64 -24.72
N ARG A 685 6.80 -18.28 -25.92
CA ARG A 685 8.19 -18.43 -26.35
C ARG A 685 9.13 -17.62 -25.46
N VAL A 686 8.82 -16.36 -25.18
CA VAL A 686 9.65 -15.49 -24.31
C VAL A 686 9.78 -16.07 -22.90
N CYS A 687 8.69 -16.56 -22.31
CA CYS A 687 8.71 -17.24 -21.01
C CYS A 687 9.63 -18.47 -21.02
N ARG A 688 9.49 -19.35 -22.02
CA ARG A 688 10.30 -20.56 -22.18
C ARG A 688 11.79 -20.26 -22.39
N GLU A 689 12.11 -19.29 -23.25
CA GLU A 689 13.48 -18.86 -23.51
C GLU A 689 14.12 -18.21 -22.28
N GLY A 690 13.37 -17.38 -21.54
CA GLY A 690 13.83 -16.77 -20.30
C GLY A 690 14.11 -17.81 -19.21
N TYR A 691 13.22 -18.79 -19.04
CA TYR A 691 13.43 -19.92 -18.13
C TYR A 691 14.69 -20.73 -18.50
N ALA A 692 14.84 -21.10 -19.77
CA ALA A 692 16.00 -21.84 -20.25
C ALA A 692 17.31 -21.05 -20.06
N ALA A 693 17.29 -19.74 -20.28
CA ALA A 693 18.44 -18.87 -20.05
C ALA A 693 18.82 -18.79 -18.55
N ALA A 694 17.83 -18.67 -17.65
CA ALA A 694 18.08 -18.68 -16.22
C ALA A 694 18.70 -20.02 -15.76
N GLN A 695 18.18 -21.15 -16.26
CA GLN A 695 18.75 -22.48 -16.02
C GLN A 695 20.18 -22.62 -16.56
N ALA A 696 20.46 -22.06 -17.74
CA ALA A 696 21.79 -22.08 -18.35
C ALA A 696 22.80 -21.14 -17.67
N GLY A 697 22.40 -20.42 -16.61
CA GLY A 697 23.27 -19.52 -15.83
C GLY A 697 23.58 -18.20 -16.54
N TYR A 698 22.64 -17.66 -17.32
CA TYR A 698 22.69 -16.25 -17.74
C TYR A 698 22.32 -15.37 -16.55
N GLN A 699 22.98 -14.22 -16.42
CA GLN A 699 22.73 -13.26 -15.33
C GLN A 699 21.78 -12.14 -15.75
N LEU A 700 21.64 -11.90 -17.05
CA LEU A 700 20.84 -10.80 -17.58
C LEU A 700 19.98 -11.25 -18.76
N LEU A 701 18.72 -10.88 -18.74
CA LEU A 701 17.77 -11.01 -19.83
C LEU A 701 17.44 -9.61 -20.37
N VAL A 702 17.47 -9.43 -21.69
CA VAL A 702 17.06 -8.19 -22.34
C VAL A 702 15.83 -8.47 -23.19
N VAL A 703 14.67 -8.02 -22.72
CA VAL A 703 13.41 -8.08 -23.46
C VAL A 703 13.40 -6.95 -24.48
N SER A 704 13.36 -7.26 -25.78
CA SER A 704 13.59 -6.28 -26.85
C SER A 704 12.57 -6.37 -27.98
N ASP A 705 11.99 -5.22 -28.35
CA ASP A 705 11.10 -5.03 -29.51
C ASP A 705 11.82 -4.44 -30.74
N ARG A 706 13.16 -4.36 -30.73
CA ARG A 706 13.99 -3.78 -31.81
C ARG A 706 13.71 -4.37 -33.21
N GLY A 707 13.22 -5.60 -33.29
CA GLY A 707 12.89 -6.26 -34.56
C GLY A 707 11.59 -5.78 -35.22
N ALA A 708 10.81 -4.91 -34.55
CA ALA A 708 9.50 -4.50 -35.02
C ALA A 708 9.57 -3.68 -36.32
N GLY A 709 8.67 -3.96 -37.26
CA GLY A 709 8.60 -3.30 -38.57
C GLY A 709 9.57 -3.87 -39.62
N VAL A 710 10.58 -4.64 -39.23
CA VAL A 710 11.54 -5.29 -40.14
C VAL A 710 10.95 -6.60 -40.66
N ASP A 711 11.05 -6.85 -41.96
CA ASP A 711 10.64 -8.12 -42.61
C ASP A 711 9.23 -8.63 -42.23
N GLY A 712 8.26 -7.73 -42.08
CA GLY A 712 6.88 -8.12 -41.74
C GLY A 712 6.62 -8.40 -40.26
N LYS A 713 7.58 -8.10 -39.37
CA LYS A 713 7.45 -8.39 -37.94
C LYS A 713 6.63 -7.36 -37.17
N VAL A 714 5.84 -7.86 -36.22
CA VAL A 714 5.07 -7.10 -35.23
C VAL A 714 5.64 -7.37 -33.84
N ALA A 715 5.64 -6.38 -32.96
CA ALA A 715 6.01 -6.59 -31.55
C ALA A 715 4.78 -6.95 -30.70
N VAL A 716 4.98 -7.87 -29.76
CA VAL A 716 4.14 -7.96 -28.56
C VAL A 716 4.40 -6.72 -27.69
N SER A 717 3.38 -6.24 -26.96
CA SER A 717 3.60 -5.18 -25.96
C SER A 717 4.71 -5.58 -24.97
N ALA A 718 5.63 -4.65 -24.73
CA ALA A 718 6.76 -4.86 -23.84
C ALA A 718 6.29 -5.15 -22.40
N LEU A 719 5.18 -4.53 -21.98
CA LEU A 719 4.57 -4.78 -20.67
C LEU A 719 4.03 -6.21 -20.55
N LEU A 720 3.31 -6.68 -21.55
CA LEU A 720 2.72 -8.03 -21.54
C LEU A 720 3.80 -9.13 -21.52
N ALA A 721 4.82 -8.96 -22.37
CA ALA A 721 5.96 -9.90 -22.42
C ALA A 721 6.77 -9.88 -21.12
N LEU A 722 7.03 -8.69 -20.56
CA LEU A 722 7.72 -8.55 -19.27
C LEU A 722 6.93 -9.21 -18.14
N GLY A 723 5.64 -8.89 -18.00
CA GLY A 723 4.81 -9.38 -16.91
C GLY A 723 4.70 -10.90 -16.93
N ALA A 724 4.43 -11.49 -18.10
CA ALA A 724 4.39 -12.94 -18.27
C ALA A 724 5.73 -13.60 -17.91
N LEU A 725 6.85 -13.05 -18.39
CA LEU A 725 8.18 -13.55 -18.08
C LEU A 725 8.49 -13.45 -16.57
N HIS A 726 8.21 -12.30 -15.97
CA HIS A 726 8.49 -12.04 -14.56
C HIS A 726 7.76 -13.03 -13.65
N HIS A 727 6.44 -13.19 -13.85
CA HIS A 727 5.64 -14.10 -13.05
C HIS A 727 5.98 -15.56 -13.30
N HIS A 728 6.24 -15.94 -14.57
CA HIS A 728 6.70 -17.29 -14.88
C HIS A 728 8.02 -17.64 -14.17
N LEU A 729 8.96 -16.70 -14.11
CA LEU A 729 10.22 -16.88 -13.39
C LEU A 729 10.04 -16.90 -11.85
N ILE A 730 9.05 -16.21 -11.29
CA ILE A 730 8.74 -16.31 -9.85
C ILE A 730 8.16 -17.70 -9.52
N GLU A 731 7.15 -18.14 -10.27
CA GLU A 731 6.47 -19.42 -10.02
C GLU A 731 7.41 -20.61 -10.22
N THR A 732 8.39 -20.48 -11.10
CA THR A 732 9.42 -21.51 -11.33
C THR A 732 10.69 -21.33 -10.47
N LEU A 733 10.68 -20.38 -9.52
CA LEU A 733 11.78 -20.08 -8.60
C LEU A 733 13.12 -19.73 -9.30
N GLN A 734 13.05 -19.08 -10.46
CA GLN A 734 14.19 -18.65 -11.26
C GLN A 734 14.42 -17.13 -11.23
N ARG A 735 13.46 -16.31 -10.78
CA ARG A 735 13.53 -14.84 -10.88
C ARG A 735 14.75 -14.22 -10.20
N MET A 736 15.22 -14.80 -9.09
CA MET A 736 16.42 -14.33 -8.37
C MET A 736 17.74 -14.65 -9.07
N LYS A 737 17.73 -15.46 -10.14
CA LYS A 737 18.95 -15.84 -10.87
C LYS A 737 19.28 -14.92 -12.04
N VAL A 738 18.40 -13.98 -12.36
CA VAL A 738 18.52 -13.09 -13.53
C VAL A 738 18.10 -11.67 -13.19
N GLY A 739 18.71 -10.69 -13.84
CA GLY A 739 18.13 -9.36 -14.02
C GLY A 739 17.36 -9.27 -15.33
N ILE A 740 16.36 -8.40 -15.42
CA ILE A 740 15.53 -8.18 -16.61
C ILE A 740 15.63 -6.71 -17.03
N VAL A 741 16.18 -6.45 -18.22
CA VAL A 741 16.21 -5.13 -18.85
C VAL A 741 15.18 -5.09 -19.96
N VAL A 742 14.42 -4.00 -20.05
CA VAL A 742 13.45 -3.78 -21.13
C VAL A 742 14.02 -2.75 -22.09
N GLU A 743 14.32 -3.15 -23.32
CA GLU A 743 14.65 -2.23 -24.41
C GLU A 743 13.41 -2.11 -25.31
N THR A 744 12.74 -0.97 -25.27
CA THR A 744 11.43 -0.83 -25.91
C THR A 744 11.26 0.50 -26.64
N ALA A 745 10.53 0.44 -27.75
CA ALA A 745 9.98 1.61 -28.42
C ALA A 745 8.61 2.04 -27.86
N GLU A 746 7.91 1.20 -27.10
CA GLU A 746 6.56 1.47 -26.60
C GLU A 746 6.54 2.49 -25.45
N ALA A 747 7.46 2.33 -24.49
CA ALA A 747 7.53 3.15 -23.29
C ALA A 747 8.18 4.52 -23.53
N ARG A 748 7.52 5.58 -23.03
CA ARG A 748 7.94 6.98 -23.29
C ARG A 748 7.54 7.98 -22.20
N GLU A 749 6.54 7.66 -21.39
CA GLU A 749 5.98 8.52 -20.35
C GLU A 749 6.31 8.00 -18.94
N VAL A 750 6.24 8.87 -17.94
CA VAL A 750 6.48 8.51 -16.52
C VAL A 750 5.66 7.30 -16.11
N HIS A 751 4.37 7.26 -16.47
CA HIS A 751 3.49 6.15 -16.14
C HIS A 751 3.96 4.82 -16.74
N HIS A 752 4.36 4.79 -18.02
CA HIS A 752 4.82 3.55 -18.68
C HIS A 752 6.05 2.97 -17.96
N ILE A 753 6.98 3.83 -17.58
CA ILE A 753 8.18 3.44 -16.83
C ILE A 753 7.79 2.89 -15.46
N CYS A 754 6.88 3.56 -14.73
CA CYS A 754 6.42 3.12 -13.42
C CYS A 754 5.72 1.74 -13.48
N VAL A 755 4.93 1.48 -14.52
CA VAL A 755 4.24 0.20 -14.73
C VAL A 755 5.27 -0.90 -15.04
N LEU A 756 6.22 -0.68 -15.96
CA LEU A 756 7.28 -1.65 -16.24
C LEU A 756 8.10 -2.01 -14.99
N LEU A 757 8.47 -1.03 -14.17
CA LEU A 757 9.18 -1.26 -12.91
C LEU A 757 8.32 -2.05 -11.91
N GLY A 758 7.04 -1.68 -11.78
CA GLY A 758 6.08 -2.36 -10.89
C GLY A 758 5.81 -3.82 -11.26
N TYR A 759 6.02 -4.20 -12.53
CA TYR A 759 5.86 -5.57 -13.05
C TYR A 759 7.17 -6.28 -13.36
N GLY A 760 8.29 -5.83 -12.79
CA GLY A 760 9.51 -6.63 -12.64
C GLY A 760 10.70 -6.24 -13.51
N ALA A 761 10.65 -5.12 -14.24
CA ALA A 761 11.82 -4.59 -14.93
C ALA A 761 12.87 -4.10 -13.93
N ASP A 762 14.14 -4.45 -14.16
CA ASP A 762 15.27 -3.96 -13.40
C ASP A 762 15.83 -2.65 -13.93
N ALA A 763 15.79 -2.47 -15.25
CA ALA A 763 16.16 -1.22 -15.93
C ALA A 763 15.46 -1.14 -17.30
N ILE A 764 15.32 0.07 -17.85
CA ILE A 764 14.53 0.34 -19.04
C ILE A 764 15.30 1.26 -19.99
N CYS A 765 15.36 0.89 -21.27
CA CYS A 765 15.86 1.73 -22.36
C CYS A 765 14.70 2.09 -23.31
N PRO A 766 14.11 3.30 -23.17
CA PRO A 766 13.08 3.79 -24.08
C PRO A 766 13.71 4.34 -25.36
N TYR A 767 14.27 3.46 -26.19
CA TYR A 767 15.17 3.87 -27.26
C TYR A 767 14.51 4.78 -28.30
N LEU A 768 13.23 4.57 -28.61
CA LEU A 768 12.54 5.36 -29.63
C LEU A 768 12.30 6.79 -29.16
N ALA A 769 12.15 7.02 -27.85
CA ALA A 769 12.08 8.38 -27.30
C ALA A 769 13.40 9.14 -27.51
N PHE A 770 14.54 8.47 -27.37
CA PHE A 770 15.86 9.07 -27.62
C PHE A 770 16.13 9.29 -29.11
N GLU A 771 15.80 8.32 -29.97
CA GLU A 771 15.92 8.45 -31.43
C GLU A 771 15.03 9.59 -31.95
N LEU A 772 13.81 9.74 -31.41
CA LEU A 772 12.92 10.86 -31.71
C LEU A 772 13.53 12.19 -31.27
N ALA A 773 14.12 12.27 -30.07
CA ALA A 773 14.74 13.50 -29.59
C ALA A 773 15.95 13.93 -30.46
N GLN A 774 16.76 12.97 -30.91
CA GLN A 774 17.84 13.23 -31.86
C GLN A 774 17.29 13.81 -33.16
N ALA A 775 16.22 13.23 -33.71
CA ALA A 775 15.62 13.75 -34.93
C ALA A 775 14.97 15.14 -34.74
N LEU A 776 14.29 15.39 -33.61
CA LEU A 776 13.73 16.71 -33.28
C LEU A 776 14.81 17.78 -33.11
N ARG A 777 16.03 17.39 -32.71
CA ARG A 777 17.19 18.29 -32.71
C ARG A 777 17.66 18.58 -34.13
N ASP A 778 17.76 17.55 -34.97
CA ASP A 778 18.14 17.70 -36.38
C ASP A 778 17.15 18.61 -37.13
N ASP A 779 15.87 18.57 -36.75
CA ASP A 779 14.79 19.43 -37.27
C ASP A 779 14.74 20.84 -36.63
N GLY A 780 15.60 21.14 -35.66
CA GLY A 780 15.68 22.45 -34.99
C GLY A 780 14.61 22.74 -33.92
N VAL A 781 13.80 21.74 -33.53
CA VAL A 781 12.80 21.87 -32.45
C VAL A 781 13.47 21.87 -31.07
N ILE A 782 14.51 21.05 -30.92
CA ILE A 782 15.45 21.06 -29.78
C ILE A 782 16.71 21.82 -30.22
N GLY A 783 17.30 22.61 -29.32
CA GLY A 783 18.49 23.41 -29.64
C GLY A 783 19.65 22.55 -30.17
N PRO A 784 20.35 22.98 -31.24
CA PRO A 784 21.44 22.21 -31.84
C PRO A 784 22.63 21.99 -30.91
N GLU A 785 22.75 22.81 -29.86
CA GLU A 785 23.77 22.69 -28.81
C GLU A 785 23.58 21.47 -27.88
N VAL A 786 22.39 20.86 -27.88
CA VAL A 786 22.05 19.75 -26.97
C VAL A 786 22.54 18.42 -27.54
N ASN A 787 23.62 17.87 -27.00
CA ASN A 787 24.13 16.55 -27.44
C ASN A 787 23.34 15.37 -26.85
N ASP A 788 23.59 14.15 -27.35
CA ASP A 788 22.86 12.93 -26.95
C ASP A 788 22.96 12.63 -25.46
N LYS A 789 24.10 12.93 -24.83
CA LYS A 789 24.30 12.77 -23.39
C LYS A 789 23.43 13.73 -22.60
N GLN A 790 23.25 14.97 -23.08
CA GLN A 790 22.36 15.95 -22.48
C GLN A 790 20.89 15.58 -22.68
N ILE A 791 20.51 15.05 -23.85
CA ILE A 791 19.15 14.52 -24.10
C ILE A 791 18.83 13.40 -23.11
N TYR A 792 19.72 12.40 -23.00
CA TYR A 792 19.59 11.31 -22.04
C TYR A 792 19.47 11.84 -20.61
N ALA A 793 20.37 12.73 -20.18
CA ALA A 793 20.36 13.27 -18.82
C ALA A 793 19.08 14.07 -18.51
N ALA A 794 18.57 14.85 -19.46
CA ALA A 794 17.33 15.62 -19.30
C ALA A 794 16.12 14.70 -19.13
N TYR A 795 15.99 13.69 -20.01
CA TYR A 795 14.91 12.71 -19.92
C TYR A 795 15.00 11.86 -18.65
N ALA A 796 16.19 11.33 -18.33
CA ALA A 796 16.41 10.53 -17.13
C ALA A 796 16.11 11.32 -15.84
N GLN A 797 16.41 12.62 -15.80
CA GLN A 797 16.06 13.50 -14.67
C GLN A 797 14.56 13.77 -14.57
N ALA A 798 13.88 13.96 -15.71
CA ALA A 798 12.43 14.14 -15.73
C ALA A 798 11.71 12.87 -15.23
N ILE A 799 12.15 11.70 -15.70
CA ILE A 799 11.62 10.40 -15.28
C ILE A 799 11.97 10.10 -13.82
N ASP A 800 13.20 10.39 -13.35
CA ASP A 800 13.59 10.27 -11.93
C ASP A 800 12.63 11.05 -11.01
N THR A 801 12.37 12.32 -11.36
CA THR A 801 11.41 13.15 -10.63
C THR A 801 9.99 12.59 -10.70
N GLY A 802 9.57 12.10 -11.87
CA GLY A 802 8.25 11.50 -12.08
C GLY A 802 8.04 10.21 -11.28
N ILE A 803 9.00 9.29 -11.31
CA ILE A 803 8.99 8.04 -10.53
C ILE A 803 8.94 8.36 -9.04
N ALA A 804 9.79 9.29 -8.57
CA ALA A 804 9.77 9.71 -7.17
C ALA A 804 8.39 10.23 -6.76
N LYS A 805 7.73 11.04 -7.60
CA LYS A 805 6.35 11.48 -7.34
C LYS A 805 5.37 10.31 -7.25
N VAL A 806 5.43 9.34 -8.16
CA VAL A 806 4.52 8.19 -8.18
C VAL A 806 4.72 7.28 -6.96
N MET A 807 5.96 6.96 -6.61
CA MET A 807 6.29 6.19 -5.41
C MET A 807 5.80 6.89 -4.13
N ALA A 808 6.01 8.21 -4.07
CA ALA A 808 5.64 9.02 -2.93
C ALA A 808 4.12 9.05 -2.68
N LYS A 809 3.28 8.84 -3.71
CA LYS A 809 1.81 8.75 -3.56
C LYS A 809 1.40 7.65 -2.59
N MET A 810 2.11 6.52 -2.58
CA MET A 810 1.88 5.39 -1.68
C MET A 810 2.75 5.47 -0.41
N GLY A 811 3.60 6.50 -0.29
CA GLY A 811 4.56 6.62 0.81
C GLY A 811 5.77 5.70 0.67
N ILE A 812 6.12 5.28 -0.55
CA ILE A 812 7.27 4.41 -0.80
C ILE A 812 8.52 5.27 -1.04
N SER A 813 9.60 4.98 -0.33
CA SER A 813 10.83 5.76 -0.34
C SER A 813 11.87 5.22 -1.32
N THR A 814 11.92 3.91 -1.56
CA THR A 814 12.95 3.30 -2.41
C THR A 814 12.39 2.64 -3.66
N LEU A 815 13.06 2.87 -4.79
CA LEU A 815 12.73 2.20 -6.05
C LEU A 815 12.89 0.69 -5.92
N GLN A 816 13.85 0.25 -5.10
CA GLN A 816 14.10 -1.16 -4.86
C GLN A 816 12.84 -1.87 -4.32
N SER A 817 12.15 -1.30 -3.33
CA SER A 817 10.91 -1.86 -2.79
C SER A 817 9.70 -1.64 -3.70
N TYR A 818 9.72 -0.61 -4.54
CA TYR A 818 8.65 -0.35 -5.52
C TYR A 818 8.65 -1.37 -6.67
N LYS A 819 9.83 -1.86 -7.07
CA LYS A 819 9.97 -2.85 -8.13
C LYS A 819 9.24 -4.14 -7.76
N SER A 820 8.47 -4.67 -8.70
CA SER A 820 7.66 -5.89 -8.51
C SER A 820 6.55 -5.77 -7.45
N ALA A 821 6.30 -4.59 -6.87
CA ALA A 821 5.26 -4.39 -5.85
C ALA A 821 3.85 -4.24 -6.42
N GLN A 822 3.72 -4.01 -7.73
CA GLN A 822 2.43 -3.87 -8.42
C GLN A 822 1.49 -2.85 -7.76
N ILE A 823 1.97 -1.62 -7.55
CA ILE A 823 1.21 -0.51 -6.95
C ILE A 823 0.21 0.08 -7.97
N PHE A 824 -0.62 -0.79 -8.54
CA PHE A 824 -1.57 -0.49 -9.60
C PHE A 824 -2.85 -1.32 -9.45
N GLU A 825 -3.95 -0.77 -9.90
CA GLU A 825 -5.17 -1.52 -10.22
C GLU A 825 -5.41 -1.51 -11.74
N ALA A 826 -5.87 -2.63 -12.28
CA ALA A 826 -6.25 -2.74 -13.68
C ALA A 826 -7.76 -2.54 -13.86
N VAL A 827 -8.17 -1.65 -14.76
CA VAL A 827 -9.59 -1.39 -15.08
C VAL A 827 -9.90 -1.91 -16.47
N GLY A 828 -10.72 -2.97 -16.55
CA GLY A 828 -11.18 -3.53 -17.82
C GLY A 828 -10.25 -4.56 -18.45
N LEU A 829 -9.39 -5.23 -17.66
CA LEU A 829 -8.60 -6.38 -18.12
C LEU A 829 -9.26 -7.70 -17.67
N GLY A 830 -9.32 -8.69 -18.55
CA GLY A 830 -9.85 -10.02 -18.23
C GLY A 830 -9.00 -10.77 -17.19
N SER A 831 -9.65 -11.61 -16.38
CA SER A 831 -9.01 -12.42 -15.32
C SER A 831 -7.89 -13.34 -15.84
N ASP A 832 -8.07 -13.93 -17.01
CA ASP A 832 -7.09 -14.85 -17.60
C ASP A 832 -5.80 -14.12 -17.97
N LEU A 833 -5.95 -12.88 -18.50
CA LEU A 833 -4.85 -12.00 -18.82
C LEU A 833 -4.10 -11.57 -17.55
N VAL A 834 -4.84 -11.17 -16.51
CA VAL A 834 -4.25 -10.81 -15.21
C VAL A 834 -3.50 -12.00 -14.62
N THR A 835 -4.10 -13.20 -14.63
CA THR A 835 -3.47 -14.41 -14.11
C THR A 835 -2.17 -14.77 -14.84
N LYS A 836 -2.13 -14.57 -16.16
CA LYS A 836 -0.96 -14.90 -17.00
C LYS A 836 0.15 -13.85 -16.91
N CYS A 837 -0.19 -12.56 -16.95
CA CYS A 837 0.78 -11.47 -17.11
C CYS A 837 0.98 -10.62 -15.85
N PHE A 838 0.01 -10.55 -14.95
CA PHE A 838 -0.04 -9.56 -13.86
C PHE A 838 -0.59 -10.17 -12.55
N ARG A 839 -0.17 -11.40 -12.25
CA ARG A 839 -0.74 -12.19 -11.14
C ARG A 839 -0.67 -11.40 -9.83
N GLY A 840 -1.81 -11.30 -9.15
CA GLY A 840 -1.97 -10.55 -7.89
C GLY A 840 -2.53 -9.14 -8.07
N THR A 841 -2.57 -8.59 -9.28
CA THR A 841 -3.20 -7.29 -9.56
C THR A 841 -4.71 -7.37 -9.48
N GLN A 842 -5.34 -6.39 -8.82
CA GLN A 842 -6.78 -6.29 -8.75
C GLN A 842 -7.35 -5.83 -10.11
N SER A 843 -8.40 -6.50 -10.57
CA SER A 843 -9.18 -6.09 -11.75
C SER A 843 -10.66 -6.42 -11.56
N ARG A 844 -11.37 -5.47 -10.92
CA ARG A 844 -12.75 -5.68 -10.44
C ARG A 844 -13.79 -5.64 -11.54
N ILE A 845 -13.44 -5.02 -12.67
CA ILE A 845 -14.22 -5.05 -13.90
C ILE A 845 -13.36 -5.75 -14.92
N GLY A 846 -13.72 -7.01 -15.21
CA GLY A 846 -13.13 -7.76 -16.31
C GLY A 846 -13.42 -7.10 -17.65
N GLY A 847 -12.76 -7.56 -18.71
CA GLY A 847 -13.03 -7.04 -20.04
C GLY A 847 -12.08 -7.58 -21.08
N VAL A 848 -11.12 -6.75 -21.46
CA VAL A 848 -10.23 -6.98 -22.59
C VAL A 848 -9.38 -8.24 -22.37
N THR A 849 -9.42 -9.13 -23.35
CA THR A 849 -8.64 -10.38 -23.38
C THR A 849 -7.32 -10.17 -24.12
N LEU A 850 -6.41 -11.15 -23.98
CA LEU A 850 -5.16 -11.15 -24.75
C LEU A 850 -5.43 -11.14 -26.27
N GLU A 851 -6.52 -11.77 -26.71
CA GLU A 851 -6.94 -11.79 -28.11
C GLU A 851 -7.28 -10.38 -28.63
N ILE A 852 -7.98 -9.58 -27.83
CA ILE A 852 -8.35 -8.21 -28.20
C ILE A 852 -7.08 -7.34 -28.29
N LEU A 853 -6.19 -7.40 -27.30
CA LEU A 853 -4.93 -6.65 -27.34
C LEU A 853 -4.05 -7.05 -28.53
N ALA A 854 -4.03 -8.33 -28.89
CA ALA A 854 -3.35 -8.82 -30.07
C ALA A 854 -3.97 -8.23 -31.36
N LYS A 855 -5.30 -8.22 -31.47
CA LYS A 855 -6.01 -7.59 -32.61
C LYS A 855 -5.69 -6.11 -32.71
N GLU A 856 -5.69 -5.36 -31.61
CA GLU A 856 -5.35 -3.94 -31.61
C GLU A 856 -3.89 -3.70 -32.05
N GLY A 857 -2.95 -4.53 -31.60
CA GLY A 857 -1.55 -4.51 -32.06
C GLY A 857 -1.41 -4.76 -33.56
N LEU A 858 -2.11 -5.75 -34.09
CA LEU A 858 -2.14 -6.05 -35.52
C LEU A 858 -2.80 -4.94 -36.34
N GLN A 859 -3.87 -4.32 -35.81
CA GLN A 859 -4.50 -3.16 -36.45
C GLN A 859 -3.56 -1.97 -36.51
N ARG A 860 -2.83 -1.64 -35.43
CA ARG A 860 -1.79 -0.58 -35.46
C ARG A 860 -0.72 -0.86 -36.51
N TYR A 861 -0.30 -2.12 -36.64
CA TYR A 861 0.61 -2.54 -37.70
C TYR A 861 0.01 -2.32 -39.09
N GLN A 862 -1.24 -2.75 -39.32
CA GLN A 862 -1.91 -2.59 -40.61
C GLN A 862 -2.14 -1.11 -40.98
N LEU A 863 -2.44 -0.26 -40.00
CA LEU A 863 -2.57 1.19 -40.21
C LEU A 863 -1.24 1.84 -40.62
N THR A 864 -0.12 1.29 -40.15
CA THR A 864 1.22 1.83 -40.34
C THR A 864 1.89 1.30 -41.61
N TYR A 865 1.84 -0.01 -41.84
CA TYR A 865 2.55 -0.73 -42.91
C TYR A 865 1.63 -1.35 -43.97
N GLY A 866 0.31 -1.28 -43.79
CA GLY A 866 -0.65 -1.73 -44.79
C GLY A 866 -0.58 -0.91 -46.08
N LYS A 867 -1.16 -1.46 -47.15
CA LYS A 867 -1.34 -0.73 -48.42
C LYS A 867 -2.38 0.38 -48.20
N ALA A 868 -1.97 1.59 -47.81
CA ALA A 868 -2.89 2.69 -47.50
C ALA A 868 -2.43 4.06 -48.03
N THR A 869 -3.40 4.97 -48.16
CA THR A 869 -3.41 6.30 -48.80
C THR A 869 -2.37 7.31 -48.27
N PRO A 870 -2.03 8.38 -49.01
CA PRO A 870 -0.96 9.34 -48.65
C PRO A 870 -1.02 9.93 -47.22
N ASP A 871 -2.23 10.07 -46.65
CA ASP A 871 -2.47 10.66 -45.33
C ASP A 871 -2.01 9.79 -44.15
N THR A 872 -1.63 8.52 -44.35
CA THR A 872 -1.13 7.64 -43.27
C THR A 872 0.30 7.95 -42.83
N ARG A 873 0.97 8.91 -43.46
CA ARG A 873 2.36 9.32 -43.13
C ARG A 873 2.46 10.30 -41.97
N ILE A 874 1.35 10.87 -41.50
CA ILE A 874 1.32 11.84 -40.40
C ILE A 874 0.85 11.13 -39.12
N LEU A 875 1.50 11.40 -37.99
CA LEU A 875 1.06 10.88 -36.70
C LEU A 875 -0.38 11.31 -36.39
N ARG A 876 -1.17 10.35 -35.89
CA ARG A 876 -2.55 10.61 -35.48
C ARG A 876 -2.57 11.50 -34.24
N ASN A 877 -3.59 12.34 -34.18
CA ASN A 877 -3.93 13.12 -33.00
C ASN A 877 -5.37 12.81 -32.59
N PRO A 878 -5.58 11.75 -31.80
CA PRO A 878 -6.92 11.37 -31.36
C PRO A 878 -7.52 12.37 -30.36
N GLY A 879 -6.74 13.27 -29.76
CA GLY A 879 -7.25 14.16 -28.71
C GLY A 879 -7.44 13.42 -27.39
N GLN A 880 -6.41 12.75 -26.87
CA GLN A 880 -6.48 12.06 -25.58
C GLN A 880 -6.40 13.02 -24.39
N TYR A 881 -5.69 14.15 -24.56
CA TYR A 881 -5.53 15.16 -23.51
C TYR A 881 -6.52 16.30 -23.68
N HIS A 882 -6.74 16.74 -24.92
CA HIS A 882 -7.71 17.77 -25.26
C HIS A 882 -8.68 17.26 -26.32
N TRP A 883 -9.95 17.61 -26.17
CA TRP A 883 -10.97 17.29 -27.16
C TRP A 883 -10.61 17.77 -28.57
N ARG A 884 -10.84 16.91 -29.56
CA ARG A 884 -10.67 17.21 -30.99
C ARG A 884 -11.90 16.77 -31.78
N HIS A 885 -12.26 17.54 -32.79
CA HIS A 885 -13.34 17.16 -33.71
C HIS A 885 -12.93 15.91 -34.51
N GLY A 886 -13.76 14.86 -34.48
CA GLY A 886 -13.46 13.56 -35.08
C GLY A 886 -12.45 12.70 -34.30
N GLY A 887 -12.06 13.13 -33.10
CA GLY A 887 -11.18 12.39 -32.19
C GLY A 887 -11.93 11.51 -31.18
N GLU A 888 -11.24 11.19 -30.09
CA GLU A 888 -11.75 10.50 -28.93
C GLU A 888 -12.92 11.28 -28.30
N ALA A 889 -13.86 10.55 -27.70
CA ALA A 889 -14.97 11.18 -27.00
C ALA A 889 -14.47 11.94 -25.75
N HIS A 890 -15.18 12.99 -25.34
CA HIS A 890 -14.98 13.62 -24.04
C HIS A 890 -16.33 13.93 -23.42
N ILE A 891 -16.44 13.80 -22.09
CA ILE A 891 -17.67 14.20 -21.38
C ILE A 891 -17.92 15.71 -21.57
N ASN A 892 -16.87 16.53 -21.52
CA ASN A 892 -16.98 17.97 -21.74
C ASN A 892 -16.69 18.32 -23.20
N GLU A 893 -17.70 18.16 -24.07
CA GLU A 893 -17.60 18.61 -25.46
C GLU A 893 -18.14 20.03 -25.66
N PRO A 894 -17.66 20.79 -26.67
CA PRO A 894 -18.07 22.17 -26.90
C PRO A 894 -19.59 22.36 -27.11
N SER A 895 -20.25 21.41 -27.78
CA SER A 895 -21.69 21.48 -28.07
C SER A 895 -22.54 21.43 -26.79
N SER A 896 -22.18 20.53 -25.87
CA SER A 896 -22.80 20.39 -24.55
C SER A 896 -22.58 21.65 -23.70
N ILE A 897 -21.34 22.16 -23.65
CA ILE A 897 -21.02 23.36 -22.87
C ILE A 897 -21.80 24.57 -23.38
N GLY A 898 -21.83 24.80 -24.70
CA GLY A 898 -22.58 25.91 -25.29
C GLY A 898 -24.08 25.82 -24.99
N SER A 899 -24.66 24.62 -25.09
CA SER A 899 -26.08 24.38 -24.77
C SER A 899 -26.41 24.61 -23.29
N LEU A 900 -25.51 24.19 -22.38
CA LEU A 900 -25.66 24.44 -20.94
C LEU A 900 -25.61 25.94 -20.60
N GLN A 901 -24.69 26.68 -21.23
CA GLN A 901 -24.57 28.13 -21.03
C GLN A 901 -25.82 28.87 -21.51
N GLU A 902 -26.34 28.53 -22.69
CA GLU A 902 -27.57 29.09 -23.22
C GLU A 902 -28.78 28.79 -22.31
N ALA A 903 -28.89 27.55 -21.84
CA ALA A 903 -29.94 27.14 -20.91
C ALA A 903 -29.87 27.94 -19.59
N ALA A 904 -28.67 28.10 -19.02
CA ALA A 904 -28.48 28.77 -17.74
C ALA A 904 -28.69 30.30 -17.81
N VAL A 905 -28.29 30.95 -18.92
CA VAL A 905 -28.38 32.41 -19.08
C VAL A 905 -29.79 32.84 -19.49
N ASN A 906 -30.37 32.17 -20.49
CA ASN A 906 -31.63 32.58 -21.12
C ASN A 906 -32.85 31.76 -20.64
N LYS A 907 -32.65 30.80 -19.72
CA LYS A 907 -33.69 29.86 -19.24
C LYS A 907 -34.35 29.07 -20.38
N ASN A 908 -33.55 28.70 -21.38
CA ASN A 908 -34.01 28.01 -22.57
C ASN A 908 -34.09 26.49 -22.33
N LEU A 909 -35.31 25.94 -22.31
CA LEU A 909 -35.55 24.51 -22.09
C LEU A 909 -35.09 23.63 -23.26
N ASP A 910 -35.22 24.11 -24.50
CA ASP A 910 -34.76 23.35 -25.67
C ASP A 910 -33.23 23.18 -25.64
N ALA A 911 -32.52 24.23 -25.21
CA ALA A 911 -31.07 24.17 -25.00
C ALA A 911 -30.70 23.21 -23.85
N PHE A 912 -31.51 23.12 -22.80
CA PHE A 912 -31.30 22.15 -21.71
C PHE A 912 -31.52 20.70 -22.18
N GLU A 913 -32.55 20.44 -22.98
CA GLU A 913 -32.76 19.11 -23.56
C GLU A 913 -31.65 18.73 -24.55
N ALA A 914 -31.14 19.70 -25.34
CA ALA A 914 -29.96 19.48 -26.18
C ALA A 914 -28.73 19.11 -25.35
N PHE A 915 -28.44 19.86 -24.27
CA PHE A 915 -27.36 19.58 -23.33
C PHE A 915 -27.49 18.18 -22.71
N LYS A 916 -28.70 17.81 -22.25
CA LYS A 916 -28.97 16.50 -21.65
C LYS A 916 -28.68 15.39 -22.65
N LYS A 917 -29.18 15.51 -23.88
CA LYS A 917 -28.97 14.50 -24.93
C LYS A 917 -27.48 14.31 -25.24
N THR A 918 -26.76 15.40 -25.56
CA THR A 918 -25.33 15.32 -25.93
C THR A 918 -24.47 14.81 -24.77
N THR A 919 -24.75 15.26 -23.55
CA THR A 919 -24.05 14.77 -22.35
C THR A 919 -24.29 13.28 -22.12
N LEU A 920 -25.53 12.79 -22.25
CA LEU A 920 -25.83 11.37 -22.11
C LEU A 920 -25.09 10.52 -23.16
N ASP A 921 -25.04 10.98 -24.40
CA ASP A 921 -24.31 10.28 -25.48
C ASP A 921 -22.80 10.23 -25.20
N SER A 922 -22.23 11.31 -24.68
CA SER A 922 -20.81 11.36 -24.29
C SER A 922 -20.51 10.49 -23.06
N VAL A 923 -21.41 10.46 -22.08
CA VAL A 923 -21.30 9.56 -20.92
C VAL A 923 -21.31 8.08 -21.33
N LYS A 924 -22.19 7.70 -22.27
CA LYS A 924 -22.25 6.34 -22.84
C LYS A 924 -20.96 5.91 -23.52
N LYS A 925 -20.15 6.85 -24.00
CA LYS A 925 -18.87 6.56 -24.63
C LYS A 925 -17.71 6.56 -23.64
N CYS A 926 -17.80 7.33 -22.56
CA CYS A 926 -16.65 7.57 -21.68
C CYS A 926 -16.65 6.81 -20.34
N ALA A 927 -17.83 6.56 -19.74
CA ALA A 927 -17.93 6.17 -18.34
C ALA A 927 -18.71 4.86 -18.11
N LEU A 928 -18.47 4.22 -16.97
CA LEU A 928 -19.13 2.96 -16.58
C LEU A 928 -20.63 3.13 -16.41
N ARG A 929 -21.08 4.21 -15.76
CA ARG A 929 -22.51 4.53 -15.63
C ARG A 929 -23.22 4.72 -16.98
N GLY A 930 -22.47 4.97 -18.04
CA GLY A 930 -23.00 5.03 -19.40
C GLY A 930 -23.36 3.67 -19.99
N GLN A 931 -22.83 2.59 -19.41
CA GLN A 931 -23.13 1.20 -19.80
C GLN A 931 -24.29 0.60 -18.98
N LEU A 932 -24.92 1.38 -18.10
CA LEU A 932 -26.01 0.92 -17.23
C LEU A 932 -27.35 1.46 -17.74
N GLU A 933 -28.39 0.64 -17.61
CA GLU A 933 -29.78 1.03 -17.83
C GLU A 933 -30.65 0.67 -16.62
N PHE A 934 -31.73 1.42 -16.41
CA PHE A 934 -32.69 1.12 -15.35
C PHE A 934 -33.64 0.02 -15.82
N VAL A 935 -33.57 -1.15 -15.18
CA VAL A 935 -34.58 -2.19 -15.32
C VAL A 935 -35.61 -2.00 -14.22
N THR A 936 -36.87 -1.74 -14.57
CA THR A 936 -37.93 -1.54 -13.58
C THR A 936 -39.25 -2.15 -14.04
N ASP A 937 -39.93 -2.78 -13.09
CA ASP A 937 -41.30 -3.30 -13.16
C ASP A 937 -42.32 -2.33 -12.53
N ARG A 938 -41.87 -1.15 -12.07
CA ARG A 938 -42.72 -0.17 -11.38
C ARG A 938 -43.54 0.64 -12.38
N GLN A 939 -44.82 0.83 -12.07
CA GLN A 939 -45.64 1.80 -12.81
C GLN A 939 -45.10 3.22 -12.61
N SER A 940 -45.06 3.98 -13.70
CA SER A 940 -44.71 5.41 -13.64
C SER A 940 -45.76 6.17 -12.83
N ILE A 941 -45.31 7.06 -11.96
CA ILE A 941 -46.15 7.95 -11.16
C ILE A 941 -46.21 9.33 -11.81
N ASP A 942 -47.19 10.15 -11.41
CA ASP A 942 -47.24 11.55 -11.83
C ASP A 942 -46.06 12.34 -11.24
N ILE A 943 -45.48 13.27 -12.00
CA ILE A 943 -44.32 14.07 -11.55
C ILE A 943 -44.65 14.91 -10.30
N SER A 944 -45.93 15.24 -10.07
CA SER A 944 -46.39 15.95 -8.87
C SER A 944 -46.30 15.12 -7.59
N GLU A 945 -46.20 13.81 -7.70
CA GLU A 945 -45.96 12.90 -6.56
C GLU A 945 -44.47 12.79 -6.20
N VAL A 946 -43.57 13.29 -7.06
CA VAL A 946 -42.12 13.30 -6.81
C VAL A 946 -41.76 14.45 -5.88
N GLU A 947 -40.76 14.22 -5.02
CA GLU A 947 -40.17 15.26 -4.16
C GLU A 947 -39.85 16.54 -4.99
N PRO A 948 -40.29 17.74 -4.55
CA PRO A 948 -40.10 18.95 -5.33
C PRO A 948 -38.62 19.31 -5.50
N ALA A 949 -38.28 19.93 -6.63
CA ALA A 949 -36.89 20.29 -6.96
C ALA A 949 -36.22 21.15 -5.89
N SER A 950 -36.98 22.01 -5.19
CA SER A 950 -36.49 22.85 -4.08
C SER A 950 -35.98 22.05 -2.87
N GLU A 951 -36.42 20.81 -2.69
CA GLU A 951 -35.91 19.91 -1.64
C GLU A 951 -34.75 19.06 -2.17
N ILE A 952 -34.81 18.60 -3.42
CA ILE A 952 -33.73 17.84 -4.06
C ILE A 952 -32.42 18.65 -4.08
N VAL A 953 -32.48 19.94 -4.45
CA VAL A 953 -31.27 20.80 -4.57
C VAL A 953 -30.53 21.00 -3.24
N LYS A 954 -31.18 20.79 -2.08
CA LYS A 954 -30.52 20.84 -0.77
C LYS A 954 -29.48 19.73 -0.58
N ARG A 955 -29.58 18.66 -1.37
CA ARG A 955 -28.60 17.56 -1.40
C ARG A 955 -27.35 17.90 -2.22
N PHE A 956 -27.38 18.98 -3.01
CA PHE A 956 -26.28 19.36 -3.89
C PHE A 956 -25.23 20.18 -3.15
N ALA A 957 -23.97 19.87 -3.44
CA ALA A 957 -22.83 20.64 -3.00
C ALA A 957 -21.95 21.02 -4.19
N THR A 958 -21.49 22.27 -4.26
CA THR A 958 -20.47 22.64 -5.25
C THR A 958 -19.14 22.02 -4.86
N GLY A 959 -18.36 21.56 -5.85
CA GLY A 959 -17.03 21.01 -5.62
C GLY A 959 -16.10 21.96 -4.85
N ALA A 960 -15.15 21.39 -4.11
CA ALA A 960 -14.15 22.11 -3.33
C ALA A 960 -13.10 22.78 -4.24
N MET A 961 -13.31 24.05 -4.59
CA MET A 961 -12.43 24.80 -5.49
C MET A 961 -11.84 26.01 -4.78
N SER A 962 -10.52 26.02 -4.59
CA SER A 962 -9.87 27.04 -3.77
C SER A 962 -9.90 28.44 -4.39
N PHE A 963 -10.09 29.47 -3.55
CA PHE A 963 -9.71 30.82 -3.90
C PHE A 963 -8.21 30.88 -4.26
N GLY A 964 -7.92 31.30 -5.48
CA GLY A 964 -6.60 31.23 -6.12
C GLY A 964 -6.54 30.20 -7.26
N SER A 965 -7.24 29.07 -7.16
CA SER A 965 -7.49 28.23 -8.33
C SER A 965 -8.50 28.91 -9.25
N ILE A 966 -9.62 29.35 -8.66
CA ILE A 966 -10.65 30.18 -9.31
C ILE A 966 -10.60 31.61 -8.77
N SER A 967 -11.23 32.55 -9.49
CA SER A 967 -11.31 33.95 -9.08
C SER A 967 -12.22 34.13 -7.86
N LEU A 968 -12.10 35.28 -7.18
CA LEU A 968 -12.95 35.60 -6.03
C LEU A 968 -14.41 35.71 -6.44
N GLU A 969 -14.68 36.27 -7.62
CA GLU A 969 -16.02 36.47 -8.18
C GLU A 969 -16.69 35.12 -8.43
N ALA A 970 -15.99 34.17 -9.06
CA ALA A 970 -16.49 32.82 -9.27
C ALA A 970 -16.77 32.13 -7.93
N HIS A 971 -15.83 32.22 -6.99
CA HIS A 971 -15.97 31.59 -5.66
C HIS A 971 -17.15 32.17 -4.86
N GLN A 972 -17.35 33.49 -4.88
CA GLN A 972 -18.46 34.14 -4.17
C GLN A 972 -19.80 33.85 -4.85
N THR A 973 -19.85 33.85 -6.19
CA THR A 973 -21.05 33.51 -6.97
C THR A 973 -21.58 32.13 -6.60
N LEU A 974 -20.69 31.13 -6.46
CA LEU A 974 -21.06 29.79 -6.02
C LEU A 974 -21.65 29.82 -4.61
N SER A 975 -20.98 30.47 -3.64
CA SER A 975 -21.49 30.53 -2.26
C SER A 975 -22.86 31.22 -2.16
N ILE A 976 -23.04 32.38 -2.80
CA ILE A 976 -24.31 33.12 -2.78
C ILE A 976 -25.42 32.27 -3.39
N THR A 977 -25.14 31.58 -4.50
CA THR A 977 -26.13 30.75 -5.19
C THR A 977 -26.55 29.56 -4.33
N MET A 978 -25.59 28.83 -3.75
CA MET A 978 -25.89 27.65 -2.94
C MET A 978 -26.63 28.01 -1.66
N ASN A 979 -26.23 29.10 -0.99
CA ASN A 979 -26.94 29.59 0.20
C ASN A 979 -28.38 29.98 -0.13
N ARG A 980 -28.62 30.63 -1.27
CA ARG A 980 -29.97 31.04 -1.72
C ARG A 980 -30.90 29.86 -1.96
N ILE A 981 -30.38 28.75 -2.51
CA ILE A 981 -31.18 27.55 -2.84
C ILE A 981 -31.18 26.50 -1.72
N GLY A 982 -30.53 26.77 -0.58
CA GLY A 982 -30.42 25.84 0.55
C GLY A 982 -29.48 24.65 0.31
N GLY A 983 -28.66 24.69 -0.75
CA GLY A 983 -27.58 23.73 -0.95
C GLY A 983 -26.29 24.17 -0.25
N LYS A 984 -25.15 23.52 -0.54
CA LYS A 984 -23.88 23.82 0.14
C LYS A 984 -22.77 24.22 -0.83
N SER A 985 -21.99 25.25 -0.51
CA SER A 985 -20.72 25.54 -1.19
C SER A 985 -19.51 25.19 -0.34
N ASN A 986 -18.36 24.96 -0.99
CA ASN A 986 -17.13 24.52 -0.33
C ASN A 986 -15.97 25.46 -0.65
N THR A 987 -15.20 25.86 0.37
CA THR A 987 -14.05 26.78 0.24
C THR A 987 -12.88 26.25 -0.59
N GLY A 988 -12.77 24.93 -0.71
CA GLY A 988 -11.51 24.30 -1.08
C GLY A 988 -10.37 24.65 -0.10
N GLU A 989 -9.14 24.41 -0.55
CA GLU A 989 -7.91 24.53 0.27
C GLU A 989 -7.38 25.97 0.40
N GLY A 990 -8.17 26.97 -0.01
CA GLY A 990 -7.69 28.35 -0.18
C GLY A 990 -7.82 29.25 1.05
N GLY A 991 -8.51 28.77 2.09
CA GLY A 991 -9.02 29.61 3.17
C GLY A 991 -10.24 30.44 2.74
N GLU A 992 -10.81 31.19 3.68
CA GLU A 992 -11.92 32.11 3.44
C GLU A 992 -11.74 33.37 4.30
N ASP A 993 -11.94 34.55 3.69
CA ASP A 993 -11.86 35.83 4.42
C ASP A 993 -13.05 35.97 5.37
N SER A 994 -12.78 36.41 6.62
CA SER A 994 -13.78 36.59 7.67
C SER A 994 -14.86 37.61 7.35
N ASP A 995 -14.59 38.57 6.46
CA ASP A 995 -15.59 39.56 6.01
C ASP A 995 -16.78 38.90 5.30
N ARG A 996 -16.61 37.66 4.81
CA ARG A 996 -17.68 36.87 4.19
C ARG A 996 -18.70 36.34 5.20
N TYR A 997 -18.37 36.34 6.49
CA TYR A 997 -19.23 35.84 7.57
C TYR A 997 -20.20 36.89 8.10
N LEU A 998 -19.99 38.17 7.78
CA LEU A 998 -20.74 39.27 8.37
C LEU A 998 -22.22 39.30 7.91
N ASN A 999 -22.47 38.94 6.66
CA ASN A 999 -23.84 38.89 6.12
C ASN A 999 -24.39 37.46 6.16
N GLN A 1000 -25.40 37.27 7.00
CA GLN A 1000 -26.09 35.98 7.19
C GLN A 1000 -27.44 35.91 6.47
N ASP A 1001 -27.83 36.93 5.70
CA ASP A 1001 -29.00 36.85 4.81
C ASP A 1001 -28.74 35.76 3.74
N PRO A 1002 -29.53 34.67 3.69
CA PRO A 1002 -29.34 33.60 2.72
C PRO A 1002 -29.29 34.07 1.26
N ASN A 1003 -29.93 35.19 0.92
CA ASN A 1003 -29.95 35.72 -0.45
C ASN A 1003 -28.63 36.37 -0.88
N HIS A 1004 -27.82 36.81 0.09
CA HIS A 1004 -26.63 37.64 -0.10
C HIS A 1004 -25.40 37.13 0.67
N SER A 1005 -25.54 36.05 1.44
CA SER A 1005 -24.46 35.49 2.22
C SER A 1005 -23.36 34.96 1.32
N ARG A 1006 -22.14 35.43 1.58
CA ARG A 1006 -20.93 35.02 0.87
C ARG A 1006 -20.19 33.91 1.62
N ARG A 1007 -20.69 33.45 2.78
CA ARG A 1007 -20.07 32.39 3.57
C ARG A 1007 -20.20 31.06 2.83
N SER A 1008 -19.15 30.26 2.77
CA SER A 1008 -19.29 28.87 2.31
C SER A 1008 -19.78 27.97 3.44
N ALA A 1009 -20.78 27.13 3.20
CA ALA A 1009 -21.29 26.19 4.22
C ALA A 1009 -20.23 25.15 4.64
N ILE A 1010 -19.45 24.65 3.68
CA ILE A 1010 -18.41 23.64 3.89
C ILE A 1010 -17.04 24.33 3.92
N LYS A 1011 -16.27 24.05 4.96
CA LYS A 1011 -14.92 24.57 5.20
C LYS A 1011 -13.94 23.41 5.12
N GLN A 1012 -13.00 23.46 4.17
CA GLN A 1012 -12.04 22.38 3.99
C GLN A 1012 -10.82 22.53 4.91
N VAL A 1013 -10.35 21.41 5.46
CA VAL A 1013 -9.09 21.27 6.21
C VAL A 1013 -8.20 20.33 5.41
N ALA A 1014 -7.15 20.89 4.79
CA ALA A 1014 -6.22 20.17 3.92
C ALA A 1014 -4.78 20.29 4.44
N SER A 1015 -3.86 19.49 3.91
CA SER A 1015 -2.48 19.34 4.40
C SER A 1015 -1.73 20.65 4.65
N GLY A 1016 -1.86 21.64 3.76
CA GLY A 1016 -1.19 22.94 3.91
C GLY A 1016 -1.77 23.86 5.01
N ARG A 1017 -2.94 23.52 5.58
CA ARG A 1017 -3.69 24.31 6.58
C ARG A 1017 -3.87 25.79 6.21
N PHE A 1018 -3.88 26.11 4.92
CA PHE A 1018 -4.00 27.48 4.44
C PHE A 1018 -5.31 28.12 4.89
N GLY A 1019 -5.21 29.23 5.63
CA GLY A 1019 -6.36 29.98 6.12
C GLY A 1019 -7.21 29.27 7.18
N VAL A 1020 -6.75 28.12 7.70
CA VAL A 1020 -7.44 27.41 8.80
C VAL A 1020 -7.17 28.16 10.11
N THR A 1021 -8.21 28.72 10.69
CA THR A 1021 -8.17 29.52 11.94
C THR A 1021 -9.39 29.17 12.80
N ALA A 1022 -9.36 29.49 14.10
CA ALA A 1022 -10.51 29.26 14.97
C ALA A 1022 -11.82 29.88 14.43
N SER A 1023 -11.76 31.11 13.92
CA SER A 1023 -12.92 31.78 13.30
C SER A 1023 -13.41 31.07 12.03
N TYR A 1024 -12.49 30.57 11.20
CA TYR A 1024 -12.82 29.80 10.00
C TYR A 1024 -13.55 28.49 10.34
N LEU A 1025 -13.07 27.77 11.36
CA LEU A 1025 -13.66 26.51 11.82
C LEU A 1025 -15.04 26.71 12.47
N ALA A 1026 -15.19 27.77 13.28
CA ALA A 1026 -16.44 28.11 13.94
C ALA A 1026 -17.55 28.57 12.97
N ASN A 1027 -17.20 29.02 11.75
CA ASN A 1027 -18.15 29.48 10.72
C ASN A 1027 -18.36 28.43 9.60
N ALA A 1028 -18.47 27.16 10.02
CA ALA A 1028 -18.72 26.00 9.16
C ALA A 1028 -20.02 25.29 9.59
N ASP A 1029 -20.80 24.83 8.61
CA ASP A 1029 -21.84 23.81 8.85
C ASP A 1029 -21.23 22.40 8.71
N ASP A 1030 -20.28 22.26 7.78
CA ASP A 1030 -19.51 21.05 7.57
C ASP A 1030 -18.01 21.38 7.57
N LEU A 1031 -17.21 20.62 8.33
CA LEU A 1031 -15.76 20.65 8.27
C LEU A 1031 -15.28 19.44 7.46
N GLN A 1032 -14.67 19.68 6.30
CA GLN A 1032 -14.23 18.60 5.42
C GLN A 1032 -12.72 18.39 5.50
N ILE A 1033 -12.28 17.27 6.07
CA ILE A 1033 -10.91 16.78 5.99
C ILE A 1033 -10.66 16.28 4.56
N LYS A 1034 -9.71 16.90 3.86
CA LYS A 1034 -9.36 16.53 2.48
C LYS A 1034 -8.15 15.60 2.47
N MET A 1035 -8.40 14.29 2.50
CA MET A 1035 -7.32 13.30 2.33
C MET A 1035 -6.76 13.34 0.92
N ALA A 1036 -7.63 13.33 -0.10
CA ALA A 1036 -7.20 13.29 -1.49
C ALA A 1036 -8.20 13.96 -2.46
N GLN A 1037 -7.82 14.08 -3.73
CA GLN A 1037 -8.68 14.50 -4.84
C GLN A 1037 -8.41 13.67 -6.11
N GLY A 1038 -9.45 13.47 -6.94
CA GLY A 1038 -9.40 12.60 -8.12
C GLY A 1038 -8.27 12.88 -9.13
N ALA A 1039 -8.04 14.14 -9.48
CA ALA A 1039 -6.99 14.51 -10.46
C ALA A 1039 -5.54 14.32 -10.00
N LYS A 1040 -5.32 14.10 -8.71
CA LYS A 1040 -3.97 13.97 -8.11
C LYS A 1040 -4.01 13.37 -6.71
N PRO A 1041 -4.50 12.14 -6.57
CA PRO A 1041 -4.49 11.49 -5.28
C PRO A 1041 -3.05 11.15 -4.87
N GLY A 1042 -2.78 11.16 -3.56
CA GLY A 1042 -1.43 11.02 -3.00
C GLY A 1042 -0.50 12.22 -3.24
N GLU A 1043 -1.01 13.37 -3.72
CA GLU A 1043 -0.23 14.60 -3.95
C GLU A 1043 -0.88 15.82 -3.28
N GLY A 1044 -0.07 16.84 -2.99
CA GLY A 1044 -0.54 18.10 -2.42
C GLY A 1044 -1.24 19.04 -3.42
N GLY A 1045 -2.04 19.96 -2.89
CA GLY A 1045 -2.55 21.11 -3.64
C GLY A 1045 -1.40 21.94 -4.22
N GLU A 1046 -1.56 22.46 -5.45
CA GLU A 1046 -0.53 23.23 -6.15
C GLU A 1046 -1.14 24.53 -6.67
N LEU A 1047 -0.50 25.65 -6.35
CA LEU A 1047 -0.86 26.97 -6.85
C LEU A 1047 0.40 27.69 -7.37
N PRO A 1048 0.49 27.96 -8.69
CA PRO A 1048 1.63 28.65 -9.27
C PRO A 1048 1.84 30.04 -8.64
N GLY A 1049 3.10 30.44 -8.44
CA GLY A 1049 3.45 31.67 -7.72
C GLY A 1049 2.87 32.94 -8.33
N TYR A 1050 2.77 33.02 -9.66
CA TYR A 1050 2.16 34.16 -10.35
C TYR A 1050 0.65 34.32 -10.08
N LYS A 1051 -0.03 33.28 -9.57
CA LYS A 1051 -1.43 33.35 -9.11
C LYS A 1051 -1.54 33.75 -7.64
N VAL A 1052 -0.44 33.77 -6.88
CA VAL A 1052 -0.45 34.10 -5.45
C VAL A 1052 -0.41 35.63 -5.27
N THR A 1053 -1.56 36.26 -5.49
CA THR A 1053 -1.75 37.70 -5.31
C THR A 1053 -1.66 38.10 -3.83
N LYS A 1054 -1.64 39.40 -3.54
CA LYS A 1054 -1.60 39.91 -2.15
C LYS A 1054 -2.80 39.43 -1.32
N ASP A 1055 -3.99 39.39 -1.91
CA ASP A 1055 -5.20 38.95 -1.20
C ASP A 1055 -5.20 37.45 -0.94
N ILE A 1056 -4.74 36.65 -1.91
CA ILE A 1056 -4.57 35.20 -1.73
C ILE A 1056 -3.52 34.94 -0.64
N ALA A 1057 -2.39 35.64 -0.69
CA ALA A 1057 -1.34 35.52 0.33
C ALA A 1057 -1.85 35.91 1.72
N LYS A 1058 -2.62 37.01 1.84
CA LYS A 1058 -3.26 37.44 3.09
C LYS A 1058 -4.24 36.40 3.64
N THR A 1059 -5.04 35.80 2.76
CA THR A 1059 -6.03 34.76 3.12
C THR A 1059 -5.33 33.50 3.62
N ARG A 1060 -4.28 33.07 2.91
CA ARG A 1060 -3.51 31.85 3.20
C ARG A 1060 -2.43 32.00 4.26
N LYS A 1061 -2.19 33.24 4.73
CA LYS A 1061 -1.05 33.58 5.62
C LYS A 1061 0.30 33.21 4.99
N SER A 1062 0.44 33.47 3.69
CA SER A 1062 1.62 33.14 2.89
C SER A 1062 2.29 34.40 2.30
N VAL A 1063 3.33 34.21 1.48
CA VAL A 1063 4.09 35.28 0.82
C VAL A 1063 3.57 35.52 -0.61
N PRO A 1064 3.27 36.77 -1.02
CA PRO A 1064 2.87 37.08 -2.40
C PRO A 1064 3.93 36.66 -3.43
N GLY A 1065 3.50 36.13 -4.58
CA GLY A 1065 4.37 35.73 -5.70
C GLY A 1065 5.10 34.39 -5.54
N VAL A 1066 5.06 33.78 -4.34
CA VAL A 1066 5.72 32.49 -4.05
C VAL A 1066 4.76 31.34 -4.34
N GLY A 1067 5.19 30.36 -5.13
CA GLY A 1067 4.38 29.17 -5.43
C GLY A 1067 4.06 28.36 -4.18
N LEU A 1068 2.82 27.90 -4.06
CA LEU A 1068 2.35 27.12 -2.93
C LEU A 1068 2.12 25.68 -3.35
N ILE A 1069 3.04 24.80 -2.97
CA ILE A 1069 2.89 23.34 -3.10
C ILE A 1069 2.64 22.83 -1.68
N SER A 1070 1.43 22.34 -1.42
CA SER A 1070 1.12 21.76 -0.11
C SER A 1070 1.89 20.46 0.08
N PRO A 1071 2.24 20.06 1.33
CA PRO A 1071 2.70 18.72 1.59
C PRO A 1071 1.70 17.70 1.05
N PRO A 1072 2.13 16.56 0.48
CA PRO A 1072 1.20 15.48 0.14
C PRO A 1072 0.43 14.95 1.35
N PRO A 1073 1.07 14.62 2.50
CA PRO A 1073 0.34 14.13 3.66
C PRO A 1073 -0.19 15.27 4.53
N HIS A 1074 -1.20 14.96 5.33
CA HIS A 1074 -1.47 15.68 6.56
C HIS A 1074 -0.42 15.25 7.59
N HIS A 1075 0.42 16.16 8.08
CA HIS A 1075 1.47 15.82 9.05
C HIS A 1075 0.93 15.48 10.47
N ASP A 1076 -0.38 15.63 10.67
CA ASP A 1076 -1.15 15.20 11.83
C ASP A 1076 -2.06 13.99 11.51
N ILE A 1077 -1.88 13.33 10.37
CA ILE A 1077 -2.58 12.09 10.01
C ILE A 1077 -1.59 11.13 9.34
N TYR A 1078 -0.99 10.23 10.12
CA TYR A 1078 -0.12 9.16 9.59
C TYR A 1078 -0.74 7.77 9.69
N SER A 1079 -1.92 7.66 10.30
CA SER A 1079 -2.72 6.44 10.37
C SER A 1079 -4.17 6.76 10.71
N ILE A 1080 -5.02 5.72 10.81
CA ILE A 1080 -6.45 5.89 11.11
C ILE A 1080 -6.73 6.48 12.49
N GLU A 1081 -5.93 6.14 13.50
CA GLU A 1081 -6.07 6.71 14.85
C GLU A 1081 -5.72 8.21 14.88
N ASP A 1082 -4.76 8.65 14.05
CA ASP A 1082 -4.43 10.06 13.94
C ASP A 1082 -5.56 10.84 13.21
N LEU A 1083 -6.25 10.20 12.26
CA LEU A 1083 -7.47 10.78 11.66
C LEU A 1083 -8.58 10.94 12.70
N ALA A 1084 -8.78 9.93 13.56
CA ALA A 1084 -9.77 10.00 14.64
C ALA A 1084 -9.48 11.16 15.60
N GLU A 1085 -8.20 11.39 15.91
CA GLU A 1085 -7.77 12.55 16.72
C GLU A 1085 -8.10 13.88 16.01
N LEU A 1086 -7.82 14.01 14.71
CA LEU A 1086 -8.20 15.23 13.99
C LEU A 1086 -9.72 15.43 13.93
N ILE A 1087 -10.50 14.35 13.81
CA ILE A 1087 -11.97 14.42 13.86
C ILE A 1087 -12.41 14.96 15.24
N TYR A 1088 -11.79 14.46 16.32
CA TYR A 1088 -12.03 14.93 17.67
C TYR A 1088 -11.69 16.43 17.83
N ASP A 1089 -10.50 16.85 17.40
CA ASP A 1089 -10.07 18.26 17.43
C ASP A 1089 -11.03 19.19 16.70
N LEU A 1090 -11.49 18.78 15.52
CA LEU A 1090 -12.44 19.57 14.72
C LEU A 1090 -13.80 19.66 15.42
N LYS A 1091 -14.28 18.58 16.04
CA LYS A 1091 -15.50 18.61 16.87
C LYS A 1091 -15.35 19.47 18.12
N CYS A 1092 -14.18 19.47 18.76
CA CYS A 1092 -13.89 20.39 19.87
C CYS A 1092 -13.90 21.85 19.42
N SER A 1093 -13.42 22.13 18.20
CA SER A 1093 -13.41 23.50 17.64
C SER A 1093 -14.79 24.01 17.25
N ASN A 1094 -15.67 23.12 16.77
CA ASN A 1094 -17.05 23.43 16.39
C ASN A 1094 -17.95 22.22 16.63
N PRO A 1095 -18.61 22.13 17.80
CA PRO A 1095 -19.45 20.99 18.17
C PRO A 1095 -20.65 20.78 17.24
N ASN A 1096 -21.10 21.84 16.56
CA ASN A 1096 -22.28 21.81 15.69
C ASN A 1096 -21.94 21.42 14.24
N ALA A 1097 -20.67 21.52 13.83
CA ALA A 1097 -20.29 21.21 12.46
C ALA A 1097 -20.24 19.70 12.22
N ARG A 1098 -20.80 19.26 11.10
CA ARG A 1098 -20.65 17.87 10.64
C ARG A 1098 -19.22 17.63 10.15
N ILE A 1099 -18.56 16.55 10.57
CA ILE A 1099 -17.23 16.22 10.08
C ILE A 1099 -17.34 15.32 8.85
N SER A 1100 -16.76 15.81 7.76
CA SER A 1100 -16.68 15.09 6.49
C SER A 1100 -15.26 14.67 6.15
N VAL A 1101 -15.07 13.47 5.62
CA VAL A 1101 -13.78 13.01 5.10
C VAL A 1101 -13.89 12.77 3.60
N LYS A 1102 -13.04 13.45 2.82
CA LYS A 1102 -12.97 13.30 1.36
C LYS A 1102 -11.88 12.31 0.97
N LEU A 1103 -12.31 11.17 0.46
CA LEU A 1103 -11.50 10.10 -0.10
C LEU A 1103 -11.57 10.11 -1.63
N VAL A 1104 -10.69 9.33 -2.25
CA VAL A 1104 -10.70 9.09 -3.70
C VAL A 1104 -10.92 7.61 -3.95
N SER A 1105 -11.69 7.29 -4.98
CA SER A 1105 -11.95 5.92 -5.42
C SER A 1105 -10.64 5.21 -5.77
N GLU A 1106 -10.36 4.12 -5.06
CA GLU A 1106 -9.36 3.09 -5.35
C GLU A 1106 -9.83 1.75 -4.77
N VAL A 1107 -9.20 0.62 -5.10
CA VAL A 1107 -9.47 -0.65 -4.40
C VAL A 1107 -9.16 -0.52 -2.90
N GLY A 1108 -10.06 -1.00 -2.05
CA GLY A 1108 -9.90 -0.91 -0.60
C GLY A 1108 -10.49 0.37 0.01
N VAL A 1109 -11.02 1.30 -0.81
CA VAL A 1109 -11.64 2.53 -0.29
C VAL A 1109 -12.83 2.24 0.63
N GLY A 1110 -13.53 1.12 0.45
CA GLY A 1110 -14.62 0.72 1.34
C GLY A 1110 -14.13 0.28 2.72
N VAL A 1111 -12.97 -0.36 2.76
CA VAL A 1111 -12.27 -0.73 4.00
C VAL A 1111 -11.80 0.52 4.73
N VAL A 1112 -11.13 1.44 4.02
CA VAL A 1112 -10.73 2.75 4.59
C VAL A 1112 -11.95 3.51 5.13
N ALA A 1113 -13.05 3.54 4.38
CA ALA A 1113 -14.29 4.20 4.79
C ALA A 1113 -14.89 3.62 6.09
N SER A 1114 -14.72 2.32 6.34
CA SER A 1114 -15.14 1.67 7.58
C SER A 1114 -14.31 2.16 8.77
N GLY A 1115 -12.98 2.27 8.61
CA GLY A 1115 -12.12 2.92 9.58
C GLY A 1115 -12.53 4.37 9.85
N VAL A 1116 -12.81 5.14 8.80
CA VAL A 1116 -13.27 6.54 8.89
C VAL A 1116 -14.58 6.68 9.68
N ALA A 1117 -15.54 5.77 9.46
CA ALA A 1117 -16.79 5.73 10.22
C ALA A 1117 -16.57 5.34 11.69
N LYS A 1118 -15.64 4.41 11.98
CA LYS A 1118 -15.23 4.05 13.34
C LYS A 1118 -14.56 5.23 14.06
N GLY A 1119 -13.79 6.03 13.33
CA GLY A 1119 -13.22 7.31 13.75
C GLY A 1119 -14.24 8.45 13.94
N LYS A 1120 -15.55 8.16 13.88
CA LYS A 1120 -16.67 9.09 14.15
C LYS A 1120 -16.86 10.19 13.12
N ALA A 1121 -16.38 10.01 11.89
CA ALA A 1121 -16.80 10.89 10.79
C ALA A 1121 -18.30 10.67 10.48
N GLU A 1122 -19.01 11.75 10.19
CA GLU A 1122 -20.47 11.74 9.94
C GLU A 1122 -20.81 11.83 8.44
N HIS A 1123 -19.80 12.04 7.57
CA HIS A 1123 -20.00 12.15 6.13
C HIS A 1123 -18.76 11.77 5.33
N ILE A 1124 -18.87 10.76 4.47
CA ILE A 1124 -17.76 10.30 3.62
C ILE A 1124 -18.04 10.71 2.17
N VAL A 1125 -17.07 11.37 1.53
CA VAL A 1125 -17.13 11.74 0.11
C VAL A 1125 -16.16 10.85 -0.67
N ILE A 1126 -16.66 10.10 -1.64
CA ILE A 1126 -15.84 9.34 -2.59
C ILE A 1126 -15.72 10.13 -3.90
N SER A 1127 -14.50 10.55 -4.23
CA SER A 1127 -14.23 11.28 -5.48
C SER A 1127 -13.75 10.34 -6.58
N GLY A 1128 -14.26 10.47 -7.80
CA GLY A 1128 -13.77 9.73 -8.96
C GLY A 1128 -12.48 10.31 -9.53
N HIS A 1129 -11.77 9.53 -10.36
CA HIS A 1129 -10.57 9.94 -11.10
C HIS A 1129 -10.80 11.16 -12.01
N ASP A 1130 -12.04 11.37 -12.40
CA ASP A 1130 -12.50 12.38 -13.37
C ASP A 1130 -12.67 13.78 -12.75
N GLY A 1131 -12.48 13.90 -11.42
CA GLY A 1131 -12.56 15.17 -10.71
C GLY A 1131 -11.53 16.20 -11.22
N GLY A 1132 -11.95 17.46 -11.40
CA GLY A 1132 -11.10 18.53 -11.94
C GLY A 1132 -10.01 19.05 -10.99
N THR A 1133 -9.01 19.74 -11.55
CA THR A 1133 -7.96 20.47 -10.81
C THR A 1133 -7.58 21.78 -11.50
N GLY A 1134 -7.12 22.77 -10.71
CA GLY A 1134 -6.51 23.99 -11.26
C GLY A 1134 -5.08 23.80 -11.78
N ALA A 1135 -4.35 22.82 -11.24
CA ALA A 1135 -2.99 22.45 -11.64
C ALA A 1135 -2.61 21.06 -11.11
N SER A 1136 -2.03 20.21 -11.96
CA SER A 1136 -1.45 18.90 -11.60
C SER A 1136 -0.52 18.40 -12.70
N SER A 1137 0.37 17.44 -12.43
CA SER A 1137 1.06 16.70 -13.51
C SER A 1137 0.08 15.89 -14.34
N TRP A 1138 0.33 15.75 -15.65
CA TRP A 1138 -0.51 14.96 -16.54
C TRP A 1138 -0.59 13.49 -16.12
N THR A 1139 0.50 12.91 -15.62
CA THR A 1139 0.52 11.57 -15.03
C THR A 1139 -0.48 11.43 -13.87
N GLY A 1140 -0.64 12.46 -13.05
CA GLY A 1140 -1.63 12.47 -11.97
C GLY A 1140 -3.06 12.49 -12.49
N ILE A 1141 -3.35 13.34 -13.49
CA ILE A 1141 -4.69 13.51 -14.06
C ILE A 1141 -5.16 12.25 -14.80
N LYS A 1142 -4.29 11.64 -15.60
CA LYS A 1142 -4.67 10.54 -16.51
C LYS A 1142 -4.60 9.15 -15.87
N ASN A 1143 -3.70 8.98 -14.89
CA ASN A 1143 -3.27 7.64 -14.47
C ASN A 1143 -3.45 7.33 -12.99
N ALA A 1144 -4.07 8.21 -12.19
CA ALA A 1144 -4.31 7.96 -10.78
C ALA A 1144 -5.79 8.14 -10.40
N GLY A 1145 -6.26 7.35 -9.44
CA GLY A 1145 -7.68 7.27 -9.08
C GLY A 1145 -8.49 6.35 -10.00
N LEU A 1146 -9.70 6.00 -9.54
CA LEU A 1146 -10.64 5.13 -10.25
C LEU A 1146 -12.01 5.76 -10.46
N PRO A 1147 -12.87 5.16 -11.30
CA PRO A 1147 -14.25 5.60 -11.45
C PRO A 1147 -14.97 5.62 -10.10
N TRP A 1148 -15.78 6.64 -9.85
CA TRP A 1148 -16.50 6.75 -8.59
C TRP A 1148 -17.59 5.68 -8.47
N GLU A 1149 -18.08 5.13 -9.59
CA GLU A 1149 -19.05 4.03 -9.60
C GLU A 1149 -18.54 2.82 -8.80
N LEU A 1150 -17.25 2.49 -8.95
CA LEU A 1150 -16.60 1.43 -8.19
C LEU A 1150 -16.43 1.81 -6.71
N GLY A 1151 -15.89 2.98 -6.44
CA GLY A 1151 -15.60 3.39 -5.06
C GLY A 1151 -16.85 3.59 -4.21
N VAL A 1152 -17.91 4.20 -4.77
CA VAL A 1152 -19.19 4.39 -4.06
C VAL A 1152 -19.86 3.05 -3.80
N ALA A 1153 -19.87 2.13 -4.78
CA ALA A 1153 -20.44 0.81 -4.60
C ALA A 1153 -19.68 0.00 -3.55
N GLU A 1154 -18.34 -0.01 -3.59
CA GLU A 1154 -17.50 -0.68 -2.61
C GLU A 1154 -17.72 -0.09 -1.21
N THR A 1155 -17.66 1.23 -1.05
CA THR A 1155 -17.92 1.89 0.24
C THR A 1155 -19.31 1.56 0.78
N HIS A 1156 -20.33 1.55 -0.07
CA HIS A 1156 -21.67 1.17 0.36
C HIS A 1156 -21.74 -0.28 0.85
N GLN A 1157 -21.23 -1.22 0.04
CA GLN A 1157 -21.24 -2.65 0.36
C GLN A 1157 -20.48 -2.92 1.65
N VAL A 1158 -19.26 -2.41 1.79
CA VAL A 1158 -18.42 -2.64 2.97
C VAL A 1158 -19.04 -2.02 4.23
N LEU A 1159 -19.56 -0.80 4.17
CA LEU A 1159 -20.22 -0.18 5.34
C LEU A 1159 -21.49 -0.95 5.75
N VAL A 1160 -22.26 -1.50 4.80
CA VAL A 1160 -23.42 -2.34 5.11
C VAL A 1160 -22.98 -3.65 5.75
N LEU A 1161 -21.99 -4.32 5.15
CA LEU A 1161 -21.41 -5.57 5.64
C LEU A 1161 -20.87 -5.45 7.07
N ASN A 1162 -20.33 -4.28 7.44
CA ASN A 1162 -19.79 -4.00 8.77
C ASN A 1162 -20.81 -3.38 9.74
N ASN A 1163 -22.09 -3.24 9.34
CA ASN A 1163 -23.14 -2.55 10.11
C ASN A 1163 -22.73 -1.13 10.56
N LEU A 1164 -22.04 -0.41 9.67
CA LEU A 1164 -21.59 0.97 9.86
C LEU A 1164 -22.33 1.98 8.97
N ARG A 1165 -23.10 1.53 7.97
CA ARG A 1165 -23.72 2.42 6.96
C ARG A 1165 -24.70 3.46 7.51
N SER A 1166 -25.33 3.19 8.65
CA SER A 1166 -26.27 4.09 9.32
C SER A 1166 -25.60 5.18 10.16
N ARG A 1167 -24.30 5.05 10.42
CA ARG A 1167 -23.47 6.09 11.05
C ARG A 1167 -23.06 7.11 9.99
#